data_AF-A0A7K0NSN7-F1
#
_entry.id   AF-A0A7K0NSN7-F1
#
_cell.length_a   1.000
_cell.length_b   1.000
_cell.length_c   1.000
_cell.angle_alpha   90.00
_cell.angle_beta   90.00
_cell.angle_gamma   90.00
#
_symmetry.space_group_name_H-M   'P 1'
#
loop_
_entity.id
_entity.type
_entity.pdbx_description
1 polymer ?
#
loop_
_entity_poly.entity_id
_entity_poly.type
_entity_poly.pdbx_seq_one_letter_code
_entity_poly.pdbx_strand_id
1 'polypeptide(L)'
;MKRRNLWLRIRMSQSSNQSPVSRANNRMWRRDGTVQLMQSTQRIKFECQGCAELAVAEADRLKYIYGERERDSLLLRRQRESTHGRHLNLSRLYWSETEKARKLSGIERKRSALLERIQFRLEEDFLSARLRFDRQADQHLVPLWEFDQLACEFVQKWAVTTLDLKLDDEQAEAVAAVNGNVQVIARAGSGKTRVLVTRAIFLQEHCGVPPSEILILAFNRKAVEEIEKRLEKSLPGARPNAMTFHSLAWNLVHPGEDMLRDDEQNNQMALTREVHEAIKDLEADPARWDHMRVLMLAFFQTNLDDYVAEYEDLADAEYRKYRRGLVSESLNGTYTKSYGEHLIANILFEHGVKFVYEKAYRWANDSPGKYRPDFTIYDDSGRKNVVIEYFGMAGDPTYDEQIVRKRAFWASKSRKFDFVECYPDQINTDQNARAFEQDLLSKLQGFGFSCERLSEEEIWSQVKNRAVTRFEKSMTSFVTRCRGLNLSSSNLKARIERHVPASSVESQFLSLATFAYLSYVDRLPRENKEDFSGLMWRAVETLNSGSGTIVRAEREPIDLGKVKYLLIDEFQDFSEMFLGIARGICSLAPEATVFGVGDDWQAINGFAGSDLRFFQGFGDVFEESREIHMERNYRSAVRIVEVGNGAMEGMDDPGVAHSEEQGKVIQVDLALFEPNKKEKRQHEADAVTPAIARLVRYEVERGMDVTILSRTNTVLTGRGSDDTQIGFSKEHKFLAGVKRCLPTEIASKVHLSTAHKYKGQEQDAIIVLDAQIGRYPLIHQTWEFGRIFGDSLDSIEEAERRLLYVALTRAKRELIIVTDYPGPSPFLAGVDALGIVDELGWEHFPASTDGDTENIEVRLTTSFETKDRNTMVLKPLGYRWNGDSYYWYQEFPSESFDLSQIVEAQFMEWVISADIYDDDDRLVHSLKGAAPLTTNVID
;
A
#
# COMPACT_ATOMS: atom_id res chain seq x y z
N MET A 1 28.69 -17.03 7.17
CA MET A 1 30.12 -16.78 7.47
C MET A 1 30.23 -15.68 8.52
N LYS A 2 31.04 -15.82 9.59
CA LYS A 2 31.37 -14.72 10.51
C LYS A 2 32.88 -14.69 10.77
N ARG A 3 33.56 -13.61 10.37
CA ARG A 3 34.94 -13.29 10.77
C ARG A 3 34.96 -11.87 11.36
N ARG A 4 35.31 -11.75 12.64
CA ARG A 4 35.71 -10.48 13.27
C ARG A 4 37.16 -10.64 13.72
N ASN A 5 37.97 -9.64 13.41
CA ASN A 5 39.42 -9.73 13.55
C ASN A 5 39.88 -9.61 15.01
N LEU A 6 40.93 -10.37 15.32
CA LEU A 6 41.81 -10.20 16.46
C LEU A 6 43.20 -9.85 15.89
N TRP A 7 43.94 -8.87 16.43
CA TRP A 7 45.40 -9.00 16.63
C TRP A 7 45.99 -7.87 17.50
N LEU A 8 47.04 -8.27 18.21
CA LEU A 8 47.63 -7.67 19.41
C LEU A 8 48.45 -6.38 19.22
N ARG A 9 48.68 -5.69 20.35
CA ARG A 9 49.75 -4.71 20.58
C ARG A 9 51.14 -5.37 20.55
N ILE A 10 52.19 -4.60 20.18
CA ILE A 10 53.46 -4.52 20.94
C ILE A 10 54.23 -3.23 20.61
N ARG A 11 55.05 -2.80 21.57
CA ARG A 11 55.85 -1.55 21.70
C ARG A 11 56.66 -1.11 20.46
N MET A 12 56.85 0.21 20.33
CA MET A 12 58.19 0.82 20.23
C MET A 12 58.24 2.19 20.90
N SER A 13 59.45 2.68 21.19
CA SER A 13 59.74 3.87 21.99
C SER A 13 60.54 4.92 21.21
N GLN A 14 60.50 6.15 21.73
CA GLN A 14 61.38 7.30 21.44
C GLN A 14 61.18 8.12 20.15
N SER A 15 60.84 9.39 20.41
CA SER A 15 61.52 10.62 19.94
C SER A 15 60.83 11.51 18.91
N SER A 16 60.83 12.80 19.28
CA SER A 16 60.64 14.02 18.48
C SER A 16 59.24 14.41 17.99
N ASN A 17 58.85 15.63 18.41
CA ASN A 17 58.22 16.71 17.63
C ASN A 17 57.00 16.35 16.74
N GLN A 18 55.79 16.85 16.98
CA GLN A 18 55.44 18.25 17.29
C GLN A 18 53.96 18.33 17.74
N SER A 19 53.65 19.22 18.69
CA SER A 19 52.29 19.75 18.86
C SER A 19 52.01 20.84 17.82
N PRO A 20 50.73 21.14 17.57
CA PRO A 20 50.34 22.54 17.75
C PRO A 20 48.92 22.77 18.30
N VAL A 21 48.69 24.05 18.66
CA VAL A 21 47.40 24.77 18.80
C VAL A 21 46.71 24.84 20.18
N SER A 22 46.80 26.04 20.80
CA SER A 22 45.82 26.66 21.72
C SER A 22 45.66 26.02 23.12
N ARG A 23 45.10 26.60 24.20
CA ARG A 23 44.56 27.91 24.66
C ARG A 23 44.48 27.79 26.21
N ALA A 24 44.47 28.79 27.11
CA ALA A 24 44.64 30.25 27.07
C ALA A 24 44.91 30.81 28.50
N ASN A 25 45.05 32.14 28.62
CA ASN A 25 44.64 32.99 29.75
C ASN A 25 45.34 32.99 31.14
N ASN A 26 45.71 34.23 31.51
CA ASN A 26 45.46 34.94 32.78
C ASN A 26 46.34 34.76 34.04
N ARG A 27 46.88 35.92 34.49
CA ARG A 27 46.86 36.49 35.87
C ARG A 27 47.55 35.67 36.99
N MET A 28 48.04 36.22 38.11
CA MET A 28 48.34 37.60 38.56
C MET A 28 49.27 37.50 39.81
N TRP A 29 50.14 38.50 40.00
CA TRP A 29 50.54 39.08 41.32
C TRP A 29 51.41 38.32 42.34
N ARG A 30 52.50 39.01 42.74
CA ARG A 30 53.02 39.28 44.11
C ARG A 30 53.39 38.11 45.05
N ARG A 31 54.28 38.27 46.04
CA ARG A 31 55.46 39.14 46.31
C ARG A 31 56.12 38.59 47.61
N ASP A 32 57.29 39.10 47.97
CA ASP A 32 57.95 39.00 49.29
C ASP A 32 58.60 37.64 49.63
N GLY A 33 59.76 37.58 50.32
CA GLY A 33 60.64 38.65 50.81
C GLY A 33 61.92 38.12 51.50
N THR A 34 62.77 39.05 52.01
CA THR A 34 63.88 38.85 52.99
C THR A 34 64.99 37.80 52.68
N VAL A 35 66.26 38.14 52.43
CA VAL A 35 67.30 38.88 53.22
C VAL A 35 67.79 38.15 54.47
N GLN A 36 69.09 37.78 54.48
CA GLN A 36 70.10 37.63 55.57
C GLN A 36 71.34 36.90 54.93
N LEU A 37 72.63 36.99 55.30
CA LEU A 37 73.51 37.83 56.15
C LEU A 37 74.97 37.63 55.58
N MET A 38 75.87 38.64 55.55
CA MET A 38 77.02 38.87 56.48
C MET A 38 77.92 37.63 56.78
N GLN A 39 79.26 37.66 56.95
CA GLN A 39 80.30 38.65 57.36
C GLN A 39 81.70 38.05 56.97
N SER A 40 82.77 38.75 56.54
CA SER A 40 83.71 39.73 57.15
C SER A 40 84.91 39.18 57.96
N THR A 41 86.15 39.53 57.55
CA THR A 41 87.41 39.80 58.33
C THR A 41 88.54 40.04 57.28
N GLN A 42 89.20 41.19 57.08
CA GLN A 42 90.04 42.07 57.92
C GLN A 42 91.18 41.37 58.68
N ARG A 43 92.42 41.89 58.88
CA ARG A 43 93.35 42.91 58.29
C ARG A 43 94.36 43.22 59.43
N ILE A 44 95.69 43.20 59.22
CA ILE A 44 96.81 43.69 60.10
C ILE A 44 98.13 43.05 59.59
N LYS A 45 99.33 43.67 59.44
CA LYS A 45 99.91 44.99 59.80
C LYS A 45 101.13 45.33 58.91
N PHE A 46 101.42 46.64 58.73
CA PHE A 46 102.70 47.34 58.38
C PHE A 46 103.57 46.83 57.18
N GLU A 47 104.35 47.65 56.46
CA GLU A 47 104.94 48.97 56.78
C GLU A 47 105.22 49.86 55.53
N CYS A 48 105.43 51.17 55.76
CA CYS A 48 105.88 52.24 54.83
C CYS A 48 104.92 52.72 53.70
N GLN A 49 104.86 54.05 53.50
CA GLN A 49 103.73 54.73 52.82
C GLN A 49 104.15 56.01 52.06
N GLY A 50 103.45 56.34 50.97
CA GLY A 50 103.43 57.67 50.33
C GLY A 50 104.53 57.94 49.28
N CYS A 51 104.26 58.35 48.03
CA CYS A 51 103.00 58.74 47.40
C CYS A 51 102.93 58.20 45.95
N ALA A 52 102.01 57.27 45.69
CA ALA A 52 101.75 56.70 44.34
C ALA A 52 100.30 56.96 43.86
N GLU A 53 99.59 57.88 44.51
CA GLU A 53 98.12 57.98 44.46
C GLU A 53 97.56 58.78 43.28
N LEU A 54 98.42 59.36 42.42
CA LEU A 54 97.99 60.15 41.25
C LEU A 54 98.07 59.42 39.90
N ALA A 55 98.75 58.28 39.81
CA ALA A 55 98.91 57.54 38.53
C ALA A 55 97.88 56.41 38.33
N VAL A 56 97.35 55.84 39.42
CA VAL A 56 96.45 54.65 39.35
C VAL A 56 95.00 55.05 39.04
N ALA A 57 94.54 56.20 39.54
CA ALA A 57 93.16 56.67 39.36
C ALA A 57 92.76 56.93 37.89
N GLU A 58 93.71 57.38 37.06
CA GLU A 58 93.46 57.66 35.64
C GLU A 58 93.45 56.38 34.78
N ALA A 59 94.28 55.40 35.14
CA ALA A 59 94.38 54.12 34.44
C ALA A 59 93.12 53.24 34.62
N ASP A 60 92.54 53.23 35.83
CA ASP A 60 91.32 52.44 36.10
C ASP A 60 90.07 53.09 35.51
N ARG A 61 90.02 54.43 35.42
CA ARG A 61 88.98 55.14 34.63
C ARG A 61 88.99 54.72 33.16
N LEU A 62 90.16 54.68 32.53
CA LEU A 62 90.28 54.29 31.12
C LEU A 62 89.92 52.81 30.90
N LYS A 63 90.30 51.90 31.81
CA LYS A 63 89.88 50.49 31.74
C LYS A 63 88.38 50.30 31.89
N TYR A 64 87.72 51.06 32.77
CA TYR A 64 86.27 51.00 32.94
C TYR A 64 85.54 51.43 31.65
N ILE A 65 85.93 52.57 31.08
CA ILE A 65 85.33 53.13 29.84
C ILE A 65 85.53 52.20 28.64
N TYR A 66 86.71 51.60 28.47
CA TYR A 66 86.93 50.61 27.41
C TYR A 66 86.12 49.31 27.65
N GLY A 67 86.04 48.83 28.89
CA GLY A 67 85.29 47.63 29.25
C GLY A 67 83.76 47.78 29.24
N GLU A 68 83.23 48.99 29.33
CA GLU A 68 81.82 49.29 29.00
C GLU A 68 81.59 49.30 27.48
N ARG A 69 82.43 50.02 26.71
CA ARG A 69 82.30 50.06 25.24
C ARG A 69 82.35 48.67 24.59
N GLU A 70 83.17 47.76 25.10
CA GLU A 70 83.22 46.38 24.60
C GLU A 70 81.97 45.57 24.96
N ARG A 71 81.42 45.75 26.17
CA ARG A 71 80.17 45.11 26.60
C ARG A 71 78.97 45.64 25.84
N ASP A 72 78.87 46.95 25.63
CA ASP A 72 77.83 47.58 24.81
C ASP A 72 77.94 47.16 23.35
N SER A 73 79.15 47.07 22.80
CA SER A 73 79.41 46.53 21.46
C SER A 73 78.91 45.08 21.33
N LEU A 74 79.21 44.22 22.30
CA LEU A 74 78.75 42.83 22.34
C LEU A 74 77.24 42.71 22.56
N LEU A 75 76.63 43.58 23.36
CA LEU A 75 75.17 43.65 23.57
C LEU A 75 74.45 44.13 22.31
N LEU A 76 74.94 45.19 21.65
CA LEU A 76 74.44 45.68 20.36
C LEU A 76 74.61 44.62 19.27
N ARG A 77 75.72 43.88 19.28
CA ARG A 77 75.95 42.77 18.33
C ARG A 77 74.97 41.62 18.57
N ARG A 78 74.78 41.17 19.81
CA ARG A 78 73.77 40.14 20.17
C ARG A 78 72.34 40.62 19.90
N GLN A 79 72.01 41.89 20.12
CA GLN A 79 70.72 42.47 19.75
C GLN A 79 70.53 42.52 18.23
N ARG A 80 71.55 42.90 17.45
CA ARG A 80 71.51 42.88 15.98
C ARG A 80 71.37 41.46 15.46
N GLU A 81 72.13 40.50 15.97
CA GLU A 81 72.05 39.08 15.59
C GLU A 81 70.68 38.47 15.98
N SER A 82 70.14 38.80 17.16
CA SER A 82 68.79 38.37 17.60
C SER A 82 67.67 39.00 16.76
N THR A 83 67.75 40.30 16.46
CA THR A 83 66.76 41.01 15.65
C THR A 83 66.83 40.53 14.19
N HIS A 84 68.02 40.30 13.64
CA HIS A 84 68.23 39.76 12.29
C HIS A 84 67.72 38.32 12.19
N GLY A 85 67.97 37.47 13.20
CA GLY A 85 67.40 36.12 13.28
C GLY A 85 65.87 36.11 13.39
N ARG A 86 65.27 37.01 14.17
CA ARG A 86 63.81 37.22 14.21
C ARG A 86 63.26 37.69 12.86
N HIS A 87 63.94 38.62 12.20
CA HIS A 87 63.53 39.14 10.90
C HIS A 87 63.61 38.08 9.80
N LEU A 88 64.68 37.25 9.80
CA LEU A 88 64.82 36.10 8.91
C LEU A 88 63.72 35.06 9.13
N ASN A 89 63.36 34.77 10.38
CA ASN A 89 62.27 33.83 10.69
C ASN A 89 60.89 34.38 10.31
N LEU A 90 60.62 35.67 10.56
CA LEU A 90 59.38 36.34 10.10
C LEU A 90 59.30 36.37 8.57
N SER A 91 60.40 36.70 7.88
CA SER A 91 60.45 36.64 6.41
C SER A 91 60.25 35.21 5.90
N ARG A 92 60.82 34.18 6.54
CA ARG A 92 60.56 32.76 6.17
C ARG A 92 59.10 32.36 6.39
N LEU A 93 58.46 32.79 7.48
CA LEU A 93 57.03 32.56 7.71
C LEU A 93 56.19 33.24 6.63
N TYR A 94 56.46 34.52 6.36
CA TYR A 94 55.75 35.30 5.34
C TYR A 94 55.92 34.74 3.92
N TRP A 95 57.14 34.30 3.56
CA TRP A 95 57.38 33.57 2.31
C TRP A 95 56.63 32.24 2.28
N SER A 96 56.59 31.48 3.38
CA SER A 96 55.82 30.23 3.45
C SER A 96 54.30 30.47 3.32
N GLU A 97 53.75 31.50 3.96
CA GLU A 97 52.34 31.85 3.88
C GLU A 97 51.95 32.42 2.50
N THR A 98 52.78 33.27 1.91
CA THR A 98 52.55 33.77 0.53
C THR A 98 52.74 32.69 -0.53
N GLU A 99 53.62 31.72 -0.33
CA GLU A 99 53.76 30.55 -1.21
C GLU A 99 52.57 29.58 -1.05
N LYS A 100 52.08 29.36 0.18
CA LYS A 100 50.82 28.64 0.44
C LYS A 100 49.63 29.35 -0.23
N ALA A 101 49.50 30.67 -0.06
CA ALA A 101 48.44 31.47 -0.68
C ALA A 101 48.52 31.45 -2.21
N ARG A 102 49.73 31.49 -2.80
CA ARG A 102 49.92 31.29 -4.25
C ARG A 102 49.53 29.89 -4.71
N LYS A 103 49.83 28.85 -3.93
CA LYS A 103 49.42 27.46 -4.23
C LYS A 103 47.89 27.31 -4.14
N LEU A 104 47.26 27.85 -3.10
CA LEU A 104 45.80 27.90 -2.93
C LEU A 104 45.13 28.66 -4.09
N SER A 105 45.54 29.90 -4.39
CA SER A 105 45.00 30.67 -5.53
C SER A 105 45.26 30.03 -6.90
N GLY A 106 46.32 29.22 -7.02
CA GLY A 106 46.58 28.40 -8.22
C GLY A 106 45.67 27.18 -8.33
N ILE A 107 45.33 26.55 -7.19
CA ILE A 107 44.35 25.46 -7.11
C ILE A 107 42.93 25.98 -7.39
N GLU A 108 42.53 27.08 -6.75
CA GLU A 108 41.25 27.76 -6.97
C GLU A 108 41.06 28.12 -8.44
N ARG A 109 42.06 28.74 -9.09
CA ARG A 109 41.99 29.04 -10.54
C ARG A 109 41.84 27.82 -11.42
N LYS A 110 42.53 26.72 -11.11
CA LYS A 110 42.36 25.46 -11.84
C LYS A 110 40.96 24.86 -11.62
N ARG A 111 40.44 24.93 -10.40
CA ARG A 111 39.09 24.49 -10.06
C ARG A 111 38.03 25.32 -10.80
N SER A 112 38.11 26.65 -10.79
CA SER A 112 37.20 27.51 -11.56
C SER A 112 37.25 27.21 -13.06
N ALA A 113 38.45 27.07 -13.64
CA ALA A 113 38.59 26.70 -15.05
C ALA A 113 38.07 25.28 -15.35
N LEU A 114 38.12 24.34 -14.40
CA LEU A 114 37.51 23.02 -14.54
C LEU A 114 35.98 23.11 -14.49
N LEU A 115 35.40 23.89 -13.58
CA LEU A 115 33.94 24.13 -13.49
C LEU A 115 33.39 24.78 -14.77
N GLU A 116 34.06 25.81 -15.29
CA GLU A 116 33.72 26.44 -16.58
C GLU A 116 33.77 25.42 -17.73
N ARG A 117 34.80 24.54 -17.77
CA ARG A 117 34.89 23.46 -18.76
C ARG A 117 33.78 22.41 -18.60
N ILE A 118 33.33 22.12 -17.37
CA ILE A 118 32.21 21.21 -17.12
C ILE A 118 30.92 21.82 -17.67
N GLN A 119 30.59 23.05 -17.28
CA GLN A 119 29.39 23.76 -17.74
C GLN A 119 29.33 23.85 -19.28
N PHE A 120 30.42 24.30 -19.92
CA PHE A 120 30.52 24.34 -21.38
C PHE A 120 30.34 22.97 -22.05
N ARG A 121 30.74 21.88 -21.38
CA ARG A 121 30.55 20.51 -21.90
C ARG A 121 29.14 19.98 -21.70
N LEU A 122 28.46 20.36 -20.61
CA LEU A 122 27.04 20.05 -20.43
C LEU A 122 26.19 20.79 -21.48
N GLU A 123 26.57 22.02 -21.84
CA GLU A 123 25.94 22.81 -22.91
C GLU A 123 26.16 22.22 -24.32
N GLU A 124 27.38 21.80 -24.67
CA GLU A 124 27.71 21.40 -26.06
C GLU A 124 27.64 19.88 -26.35
N ASP A 125 27.89 19.02 -25.37
CA ASP A 125 28.10 17.57 -25.57
C ASP A 125 27.85 16.82 -24.25
N PHE A 126 26.61 16.90 -23.78
CA PHE A 126 26.19 16.38 -22.48
C PHE A 126 26.48 14.88 -22.32
N LEU A 127 26.25 14.08 -23.38
CA LEU A 127 26.49 12.63 -23.39
C LEU A 127 27.96 12.26 -23.10
N SER A 128 28.90 13.04 -23.63
CA SER A 128 30.35 12.81 -23.42
C SER A 128 30.90 13.56 -22.20
N ALA A 129 30.13 14.43 -21.56
CA ALA A 129 30.62 15.35 -20.54
C ALA A 129 31.27 14.62 -19.36
N ARG A 130 30.62 13.57 -18.86
CA ARG A 130 31.12 12.73 -17.75
C ARG A 130 32.38 11.96 -18.13
N LEU A 131 32.35 11.21 -19.24
CA LEU A 131 33.52 10.46 -19.75
C LEU A 131 34.74 11.38 -20.00
N ARG A 132 34.51 12.63 -20.42
CA ARG A 132 35.58 13.62 -20.59
C ARG A 132 36.06 14.18 -19.26
N PHE A 133 35.19 14.39 -18.28
CA PHE A 133 35.54 14.80 -16.92
C PHE A 133 36.43 13.76 -16.23
N ASP A 134 36.04 12.48 -16.26
CA ASP A 134 36.76 11.36 -15.63
C ASP A 134 38.19 11.16 -16.20
N ARG A 135 38.45 11.71 -17.40
CA ARG A 135 39.75 11.68 -18.09
C ARG A 135 40.62 12.93 -17.87
N GLN A 136 40.17 13.94 -17.11
CA GLN A 136 40.96 15.17 -16.89
C GLN A 136 41.98 14.99 -15.76
N ALA A 137 43.21 15.47 -15.97
CA ALA A 137 44.28 15.37 -14.97
C ALA A 137 43.99 16.15 -13.68
N ASP A 138 43.14 17.18 -13.75
CA ASP A 138 42.69 18.02 -12.64
C ASP A 138 41.31 17.64 -12.09
N GLN A 139 40.71 16.50 -12.50
CA GLN A 139 39.41 16.03 -12.00
C GLN A 139 39.31 16.04 -10.47
N HIS A 140 40.40 15.70 -9.77
CA HIS A 140 40.51 15.65 -8.30
C HIS A 140 40.27 17.00 -7.59
N LEU A 141 40.10 18.11 -8.33
CA LEU A 141 39.74 19.43 -7.81
C LEU A 141 38.23 19.66 -7.67
N VAL A 142 37.41 18.83 -8.31
CA VAL A 142 35.95 18.84 -8.25
C VAL A 142 35.49 17.42 -7.91
N PRO A 143 34.86 17.17 -6.74
CA PRO A 143 34.36 15.84 -6.40
C PRO A 143 33.19 15.45 -7.30
N LEU A 144 32.95 14.14 -7.42
CA LEU A 144 31.96 13.57 -8.33
C LEU A 144 30.55 14.15 -8.14
N TRP A 145 30.11 14.26 -6.88
CA TRP A 145 28.81 14.83 -6.52
C TRP A 145 28.65 16.29 -6.96
N GLU A 146 29.73 17.07 -7.09
CA GLU A 146 29.66 18.45 -7.59
C GLU A 146 29.53 18.48 -9.11
N PHE A 147 30.11 17.52 -9.84
CA PHE A 147 29.82 17.33 -11.26
C PHE A 147 28.35 16.91 -11.46
N ASP A 148 27.87 15.95 -10.67
CA ASP A 148 26.50 15.44 -10.79
C ASP A 148 25.47 16.55 -10.42
N GLN A 149 25.74 17.35 -9.38
CA GLN A 149 24.95 18.55 -9.06
C GLN A 149 24.91 19.55 -10.23
N LEU A 150 26.04 19.87 -10.86
CA LEU A 150 26.08 20.76 -12.02
C LEU A 150 25.28 20.22 -13.22
N ALA A 151 25.27 18.90 -13.42
CA ALA A 151 24.45 18.26 -14.44
C ALA A 151 22.95 18.38 -14.12
N CYS A 152 22.55 18.21 -12.86
CA CYS A 152 21.17 18.42 -12.41
C CYS A 152 20.74 19.89 -12.55
N GLU A 153 21.54 20.85 -12.07
CA GLU A 153 21.28 22.30 -12.20
C GLU A 153 21.14 22.71 -13.68
N PHE A 154 21.99 22.16 -14.56
CA PHE A 154 21.88 22.36 -16.00
C PHE A 154 20.55 21.84 -16.54
N VAL A 155 20.16 20.61 -16.20
CA VAL A 155 18.91 19.98 -16.64
C VAL A 155 17.67 20.71 -16.10
N GLN A 156 17.68 21.19 -14.85
CA GLN A 156 16.62 22.03 -14.29
C GLN A 156 16.46 23.33 -15.08
N LYS A 157 17.57 24.03 -15.32
CA LYS A 157 17.59 25.27 -16.11
C LYS A 157 17.06 25.02 -17.53
N TRP A 158 17.54 23.97 -18.19
CA TRP A 158 17.08 23.56 -19.52
C TRP A 158 15.58 23.24 -19.55
N ALA A 159 15.07 22.48 -18.59
CA ALA A 159 13.65 22.09 -18.53
C ALA A 159 12.74 23.31 -18.35
N VAL A 160 13.16 24.29 -17.54
CA VAL A 160 12.45 25.57 -17.40
C VAL A 160 12.50 26.38 -18.69
N THR A 161 13.67 26.52 -19.34
CA THR A 161 13.79 27.35 -20.57
C THR A 161 13.15 26.75 -21.80
N THR A 162 13.14 25.42 -21.91
CA THR A 162 12.77 24.70 -23.14
C THR A 162 11.35 24.13 -23.07
N LEU A 163 10.89 23.70 -21.89
CA LEU A 163 9.63 22.98 -21.70
C LEU A 163 8.63 23.69 -20.76
N ASP A 164 8.97 24.87 -20.23
CA ASP A 164 8.23 25.55 -19.15
C ASP A 164 7.97 24.62 -17.95
N LEU A 165 9.00 23.84 -17.59
CA LEU A 165 8.87 22.69 -16.69
C LEU A 165 9.88 22.76 -15.53
N LYS A 166 9.38 23.05 -14.33
CA LYS A 166 10.21 23.02 -13.10
C LYS A 166 10.35 21.59 -12.57
N LEU A 167 11.55 21.03 -12.69
CA LEU A 167 11.97 19.78 -12.03
C LEU A 167 12.49 20.09 -10.60
N ASP A 168 12.40 19.12 -9.70
CA ASP A 168 13.18 19.09 -8.45
C ASP A 168 14.57 18.46 -8.69
N ASP A 169 15.30 18.18 -7.63
CA ASP A 169 16.64 17.58 -7.72
C ASP A 169 16.58 16.10 -8.14
N GLU A 170 15.62 15.33 -7.58
CA GLU A 170 15.40 13.89 -7.85
C GLU A 170 14.99 13.63 -9.32
N GLN A 171 14.04 14.39 -9.84
CA GLN A 171 13.60 14.35 -11.23
C GLN A 171 14.70 14.84 -12.19
N ALA A 172 15.48 15.85 -11.79
CA ALA A 172 16.58 16.35 -12.60
C ALA A 172 17.73 15.34 -12.67
N GLU A 173 18.06 14.66 -11.58
CA GLU A 173 19.06 13.59 -11.57
C GLU A 173 18.65 12.45 -12.51
N ALA A 174 17.40 11.98 -12.42
CA ALA A 174 16.86 10.94 -13.29
C ALA A 174 16.87 11.34 -14.79
N VAL A 175 16.66 12.62 -15.12
CA VAL A 175 16.79 13.12 -16.51
C VAL A 175 18.27 13.27 -16.93
N ALA A 176 19.14 13.77 -16.04
CA ALA A 176 20.58 13.94 -16.25
C ALA A 176 21.34 12.61 -16.37
N ALA A 177 20.76 11.50 -15.90
CA ALA A 177 21.40 10.19 -15.81
C ALA A 177 21.60 9.47 -17.17
N VAL A 178 22.21 10.12 -18.16
CA VAL A 178 22.27 9.65 -19.57
C VAL A 178 23.28 8.53 -19.87
N ASN A 179 24.12 8.14 -18.90
CA ASN A 179 25.11 7.08 -19.04
C ASN A 179 24.80 5.91 -18.08
N GLY A 180 25.06 4.68 -18.55
CA GLY A 180 24.83 3.44 -17.81
C GLY A 180 23.37 3.00 -17.79
N ASN A 181 23.12 1.83 -17.21
CA ASN A 181 21.76 1.38 -16.93
C ASN A 181 21.24 2.10 -15.66
N VAL A 182 19.95 2.40 -15.62
CA VAL A 182 19.36 3.20 -14.53
C VAL A 182 18.01 2.63 -14.14
N GLN A 183 17.87 2.33 -12.86
CA GLN A 183 16.58 2.11 -12.21
C GLN A 183 16.15 3.39 -11.50
N VAL A 184 14.89 3.77 -11.67
CA VAL A 184 14.27 4.86 -10.93
C VAL A 184 13.17 4.29 -10.06
N ILE A 185 13.40 4.32 -8.74
CA ILE A 185 12.47 3.87 -7.70
C ILE A 185 11.65 5.08 -7.26
N ALA A 186 10.40 5.14 -7.67
CA ALA A 186 9.60 6.36 -7.64
C ALA A 186 8.22 6.13 -7.04
N ARG A 187 7.96 6.74 -5.88
CA ARG A 187 6.73 6.57 -5.11
C ARG A 187 5.47 7.09 -5.83
N ALA A 188 4.32 6.89 -5.19
CA ALA A 188 3.04 7.35 -5.71
C ALA A 188 3.07 8.88 -5.93
N GLY A 189 2.65 9.34 -7.10
CA GLY A 189 2.62 10.78 -7.40
C GLY A 189 3.97 11.43 -7.72
N SER A 190 5.11 10.72 -7.70
CA SER A 190 6.42 11.35 -7.94
C SER A 190 6.71 11.79 -9.38
N GLY A 191 5.82 11.45 -10.32
CA GLY A 191 5.93 11.87 -11.72
C GLY A 191 6.72 10.92 -12.62
N LYS A 192 6.67 9.60 -12.37
CA LYS A 192 7.29 8.54 -13.19
C LYS A 192 7.29 8.81 -14.72
N THR A 193 6.10 8.77 -15.32
CA THR A 193 5.90 9.04 -16.76
C THR A 193 6.28 10.47 -17.18
N ARG A 194 6.29 11.45 -16.27
CA ARG A 194 6.78 12.82 -16.55
C ARG A 194 8.30 12.82 -16.71
N VAL A 195 9.04 12.19 -15.80
CA VAL A 195 10.50 12.07 -15.90
C VAL A 195 10.91 11.29 -17.14
N LEU A 196 10.24 10.15 -17.41
CA LEU A 196 10.53 9.33 -18.59
C LEU A 196 10.35 10.12 -19.90
N VAL A 197 9.25 10.86 -20.05
CA VAL A 197 9.02 11.71 -21.24
C VAL A 197 10.00 12.89 -21.29
N THR A 198 10.27 13.55 -20.16
CA THR A 198 11.21 14.69 -20.10
C THR A 198 12.61 14.24 -20.51
N ARG A 199 13.05 13.05 -20.06
CA ARG A 199 14.31 12.41 -20.46
C ARG A 199 14.35 12.10 -21.96
N ALA A 200 13.27 11.55 -22.53
CA ALA A 200 13.20 11.29 -23.97
C ALA A 200 13.34 12.58 -24.80
N ILE A 201 12.70 13.67 -24.38
CA ILE A 201 12.82 14.99 -25.01
C ILE A 201 14.23 15.57 -24.83
N PHE A 202 14.83 15.43 -23.64
CA PHE A 202 16.20 15.89 -23.36
C PHE A 202 17.23 15.17 -24.24
N LEU A 203 17.11 13.84 -24.37
CA LEU A 203 17.96 13.03 -25.25
C LEU A 203 17.83 13.48 -26.72
N GLN A 204 16.62 13.77 -27.20
CA GLN A 204 16.44 14.22 -28.58
C GLN A 204 16.92 15.66 -28.81
N GLU A 205 16.37 16.63 -28.07
CA GLU A 205 16.52 18.07 -28.38
C GLU A 205 17.82 18.67 -27.85
N HIS A 206 18.34 18.20 -26.71
CA HIS A 206 19.61 18.68 -26.15
C HIS A 206 20.79 17.80 -26.56
N CYS A 207 20.66 16.49 -26.37
CA CYS A 207 21.75 15.55 -26.66
C CYS A 207 21.85 15.15 -28.14
N GLY A 208 20.92 15.58 -29.00
CA GLY A 208 20.94 15.33 -30.44
C GLY A 208 20.75 13.86 -30.84
N VAL A 209 20.18 13.03 -29.95
CA VAL A 209 19.94 11.60 -30.21
C VAL A 209 18.79 11.47 -31.21
N PRO A 210 18.97 10.76 -32.34
CA PRO A 210 17.90 10.55 -33.31
C PRO A 210 16.69 9.82 -32.67
N PRO A 211 15.45 10.22 -32.98
CA PRO A 211 14.24 9.57 -32.43
C PRO A 211 14.12 8.07 -32.74
N SER A 212 14.79 7.59 -33.80
CA SER A 212 14.89 6.17 -34.15
C SER A 212 15.79 5.37 -33.19
N GLU A 213 16.69 6.02 -32.44
CA GLU A 213 17.57 5.38 -31.44
C GLU A 213 16.95 5.38 -30.02
N ILE A 214 15.75 5.96 -29.85
CA ILE A 214 15.03 6.04 -28.57
C ILE A 214 13.73 5.22 -28.67
N LEU A 215 13.64 4.14 -27.88
CA LEU A 215 12.46 3.30 -27.76
C LEU A 215 11.83 3.46 -26.38
N ILE A 216 10.52 3.72 -26.33
CA ILE A 216 9.75 3.81 -25.10
C ILE A 216 8.76 2.63 -25.04
N LEU A 217 8.86 1.82 -24.00
CA LEU A 217 7.94 0.71 -23.74
C LEU A 217 7.13 0.94 -22.46
N ALA A 218 5.83 0.69 -22.53
CA ALA A 218 4.92 0.75 -21.39
C ALA A 218 4.02 -0.50 -21.33
N PHE A 219 3.46 -0.79 -20.16
CA PHE A 219 2.64 -2.00 -19.97
C PHE A 219 1.29 -1.95 -20.71
N ASN A 220 0.60 -0.79 -20.68
CA ASN A 220 -0.76 -0.65 -21.19
C ASN A 220 -0.93 0.49 -22.22
N ARG A 221 -2.00 0.40 -23.02
CA ARG A 221 -2.26 1.34 -24.12
C ARG A 221 -2.52 2.78 -23.67
N LYS A 222 -3.17 3.01 -22.52
CA LYS A 222 -3.45 4.36 -22.02
C LYS A 222 -2.15 5.10 -21.66
N ALA A 223 -1.19 4.39 -21.05
CA ALA A 223 0.13 4.94 -20.75
C ALA A 223 0.87 5.36 -22.03
N VAL A 224 0.81 4.56 -23.10
CA VAL A 224 1.37 4.92 -24.41
C VAL A 224 0.68 6.17 -24.99
N GLU A 225 -0.65 6.22 -24.99
CA GLU A 225 -1.42 7.37 -25.49
C GLU A 225 -1.10 8.66 -24.71
N GLU A 226 -0.87 8.56 -23.40
CA GLU A 226 -0.40 9.68 -22.58
C GLU A 226 1.04 10.10 -22.89
N ILE A 227 1.96 9.14 -23.03
CA ILE A 227 3.36 9.39 -23.44
C ILE A 227 3.40 10.08 -24.80
N GLU A 228 2.70 9.56 -25.81
CA GLU A 228 2.66 10.13 -27.16
C GLU A 228 2.08 11.55 -27.14
N LYS A 229 0.98 11.79 -26.42
CA LYS A 229 0.39 13.14 -26.27
C LYS A 229 1.34 14.15 -25.61
N ARG A 230 2.14 13.70 -24.63
CA ARG A 230 3.14 14.55 -23.96
C ARG A 230 4.34 14.83 -24.87
N LEU A 231 4.78 13.85 -25.67
CA LEU A 231 5.80 14.04 -26.70
C LEU A 231 5.32 15.01 -27.78
N GLU A 232 4.08 14.87 -28.30
CA GLU A 232 3.49 15.75 -29.32
C GLU A 232 3.43 17.21 -28.90
N LYS A 233 3.16 17.49 -27.62
CA LYS A 233 3.12 18.85 -27.10
C LYS A 233 4.50 19.55 -27.19
N SER A 234 5.59 18.79 -27.06
CA SER A 234 6.96 19.31 -26.94
C SER A 234 7.79 19.14 -28.21
N LEU A 235 7.45 18.17 -29.07
CA LEU A 235 8.20 17.74 -30.24
C LEU A 235 7.29 17.83 -31.49
N PRO A 236 7.28 18.95 -32.22
CA PRO A 236 6.39 19.14 -33.39
C PRO A 236 6.82 18.36 -34.64
N GLY A 237 7.97 17.68 -34.61
CA GLY A 237 8.56 16.96 -35.75
C GLY A 237 8.57 15.44 -35.56
N ALA A 238 9.71 14.82 -35.92
CA ALA A 238 9.97 13.41 -35.61
C ALA A 238 10.07 13.21 -34.09
N ARG A 239 9.62 12.04 -33.63
CA ARG A 239 9.40 11.73 -32.21
C ARG A 239 9.89 10.33 -31.84
N PRO A 240 10.34 10.10 -30.60
CA PRO A 240 10.67 8.76 -30.10
C PRO A 240 9.49 7.81 -30.25
N ASN A 241 9.79 6.52 -30.42
CA ASN A 241 8.74 5.53 -30.62
C ASN A 241 8.24 4.99 -29.29
N ALA A 242 7.02 5.36 -28.92
CA ALA A 242 6.29 4.74 -27.81
C ALA A 242 5.39 3.61 -28.32
N MET A 243 5.36 2.49 -27.57
CA MET A 243 4.43 1.38 -27.79
C MET A 243 4.31 0.49 -26.55
N THR A 244 3.34 -0.41 -26.54
CA THR A 244 3.26 -1.46 -25.51
C THR A 244 4.14 -2.65 -25.88
N PHE A 245 4.58 -3.43 -24.90
CA PHE A 245 5.25 -4.73 -25.13
C PHE A 245 4.48 -5.65 -26.09
N HIS A 246 3.16 -5.74 -25.91
CA HIS A 246 2.28 -6.51 -26.79
C HIS A 246 2.26 -5.98 -28.23
N SER A 247 2.28 -4.66 -28.42
CA SER A 247 2.36 -4.03 -29.74
C SER A 247 3.73 -4.26 -30.38
N LEU A 248 4.81 -4.19 -29.59
CA LEU A 248 6.16 -4.52 -30.07
C LEU A 248 6.22 -5.97 -30.57
N ALA A 249 5.74 -6.94 -29.77
CA ALA A 249 5.70 -8.35 -30.15
C ALA A 249 4.88 -8.59 -31.43
N TRP A 250 3.71 -7.94 -31.56
CA TRP A 250 2.90 -7.99 -32.79
C TRP A 250 3.65 -7.47 -34.02
N ASN A 251 4.40 -6.38 -33.88
CA ASN A 251 5.16 -5.78 -34.98
C ASN A 251 6.51 -6.48 -35.27
N LEU A 252 6.94 -7.42 -34.41
CA LEU A 252 8.08 -8.32 -34.65
C LEU A 252 7.67 -9.63 -35.33
N VAL A 253 6.59 -10.25 -34.85
CA VAL A 253 6.20 -11.62 -35.25
C VAL A 253 5.21 -11.63 -36.40
N HIS A 254 4.33 -10.63 -36.50
CA HIS A 254 3.23 -10.55 -37.47
C HIS A 254 2.41 -11.86 -37.54
N PRO A 255 1.71 -12.25 -36.45
CA PRO A 255 0.96 -13.51 -36.40
C PRO A 255 -0.09 -13.58 -37.51
N GLY A 256 -0.19 -14.75 -38.14
CA GLY A 256 -1.24 -15.11 -39.10
C GLY A 256 -2.33 -16.00 -38.49
N GLU A 257 -2.18 -16.30 -37.21
CA GLU A 257 -3.07 -17.10 -36.37
C GLU A 257 -4.22 -16.26 -35.78
N ASP A 258 -5.34 -16.91 -35.46
CA ASP A 258 -6.44 -16.28 -34.74
C ASP A 258 -6.03 -16.05 -33.27
N MET A 259 -5.70 -14.80 -32.97
CA MET A 259 -5.16 -14.40 -31.66
C MET A 259 -6.23 -14.39 -30.55
N LEU A 260 -6.04 -15.26 -29.57
CA LEU A 260 -6.94 -15.43 -28.43
C LEU A 260 -6.83 -14.27 -27.44
N ARG A 261 -7.96 -13.62 -27.18
CA ARG A 261 -8.09 -12.53 -26.21
C ARG A 261 -9.35 -12.65 -25.37
N ASP A 262 -9.21 -12.32 -24.09
CA ASP A 262 -10.33 -11.96 -23.24
C ASP A 262 -10.46 -10.43 -23.17
N ASP A 263 -11.68 -9.95 -23.43
CA ASP A 263 -12.11 -8.56 -23.31
C ASP A 263 -13.45 -8.55 -22.54
N GLU A 264 -13.35 -8.33 -21.23
CA GLU A 264 -14.51 -8.20 -20.34
C GLU A 264 -15.50 -7.11 -20.78
N GLN A 265 -15.03 -6.05 -21.45
CA GLN A 265 -15.89 -4.91 -21.83
C GLN A 265 -16.80 -5.26 -23.01
N ASN A 266 -16.29 -6.05 -23.96
CA ASN A 266 -17.04 -6.55 -25.11
C ASN A 266 -17.61 -7.97 -24.88
N ASN A 267 -17.50 -8.50 -23.66
CA ASN A 267 -17.90 -9.86 -23.28
C ASN A 267 -17.30 -10.95 -24.21
N GLN A 268 -16.09 -10.70 -24.73
CA GLN A 268 -15.33 -11.68 -25.49
C GLN A 268 -14.45 -12.44 -24.52
N MET A 269 -14.59 -13.76 -24.46
CA MET A 269 -13.80 -14.60 -23.56
C MET A 269 -13.15 -15.74 -24.35
N ALA A 270 -12.41 -15.38 -25.42
CA ALA A 270 -11.87 -16.37 -26.34
C ALA A 270 -10.81 -17.26 -25.69
N LEU A 271 -9.90 -16.68 -24.88
CA LEU A 271 -8.88 -17.44 -24.16
C LEU A 271 -9.52 -18.35 -23.10
N THR A 272 -10.37 -17.78 -22.24
CA THR A 272 -11.09 -18.56 -21.22
C THR A 272 -11.93 -19.68 -21.85
N ARG A 273 -12.54 -19.44 -23.03
CA ARG A 273 -13.30 -20.45 -23.76
C ARG A 273 -12.42 -21.60 -24.29
N GLU A 274 -11.27 -21.31 -24.89
CA GLU A 274 -10.37 -22.38 -25.36
C GLU A 274 -9.82 -23.22 -24.20
N VAL A 275 -9.53 -22.60 -23.04
CA VAL A 275 -9.19 -23.35 -21.83
C VAL A 275 -10.37 -24.21 -21.37
N HIS A 276 -11.59 -23.70 -21.39
CA HIS A 276 -12.79 -24.47 -21.06
C HIS A 276 -13.03 -25.65 -22.02
N GLU A 277 -12.77 -25.51 -23.33
CA GLU A 277 -12.79 -26.66 -24.25
C GLU A 277 -11.68 -27.68 -23.95
N ALA A 278 -10.48 -27.25 -23.53
CA ALA A 278 -9.43 -28.15 -23.05
C ALA A 278 -9.77 -28.85 -21.72
N ILE A 279 -10.63 -28.23 -20.88
CA ILE A 279 -11.21 -28.87 -19.68
C ILE A 279 -12.27 -29.92 -20.09
N LYS A 280 -13.08 -29.69 -21.13
CA LYS A 280 -14.03 -30.72 -21.64
C LYS A 280 -13.36 -32.00 -22.13
N ASP A 281 -12.11 -31.93 -22.59
CA ASP A 281 -11.33 -33.11 -22.94
C ASP A 281 -11.03 -34.02 -21.71
N LEU A 282 -11.20 -33.52 -20.48
CA LEU A 282 -11.26 -34.32 -19.25
C LEU A 282 -12.65 -34.94 -19.01
N GLU A 283 -13.73 -34.19 -19.29
CA GLU A 283 -15.13 -34.66 -19.11
C GLU A 283 -15.46 -35.86 -20.03
N ALA A 284 -14.78 -35.97 -21.17
CA ALA A 284 -14.94 -37.07 -22.13
C ALA A 284 -14.55 -38.46 -21.58
N ASP A 285 -13.83 -38.53 -20.46
CA ASP A 285 -13.46 -39.76 -19.76
C ASP A 285 -14.21 -39.83 -18.41
N PRO A 286 -15.17 -40.76 -18.24
CA PRO A 286 -15.97 -40.85 -17.02
C PRO A 286 -15.14 -40.95 -15.73
N ALA A 287 -13.98 -41.62 -15.77
CA ALA A 287 -13.13 -41.75 -14.58
C ALA A 287 -12.46 -40.42 -14.21
N ARG A 288 -12.08 -39.60 -15.21
CA ARG A 288 -11.53 -38.25 -14.99
C ARG A 288 -12.62 -37.27 -14.57
N TRP A 289 -13.83 -37.39 -15.11
CA TRP A 289 -14.98 -36.59 -14.67
C TRP A 289 -15.35 -36.86 -13.20
N ASP A 290 -15.43 -38.12 -12.78
CA ASP A 290 -15.68 -38.46 -11.38
C ASP A 290 -14.53 -37.98 -10.47
N HIS A 291 -13.29 -38.08 -10.93
CA HIS A 291 -12.13 -37.54 -10.21
C HIS A 291 -12.21 -36.01 -10.06
N MET A 292 -12.57 -35.28 -11.12
CA MET A 292 -12.83 -33.84 -11.07
C MET A 292 -13.95 -33.50 -10.07
N ARG A 293 -15.09 -34.20 -10.14
CA ARG A 293 -16.23 -34.00 -9.22
C ARG A 293 -15.83 -34.16 -7.75
N VAL A 294 -15.06 -35.21 -7.44
CA VAL A 294 -14.53 -35.45 -6.08
C VAL A 294 -13.57 -34.33 -5.66
N LEU A 295 -12.62 -33.95 -6.51
CA LEU A 295 -11.66 -32.88 -6.22
C LEU A 295 -12.36 -31.52 -5.98
N MET A 296 -13.36 -31.20 -6.81
CA MET A 296 -14.13 -29.97 -6.73
C MET A 296 -14.97 -29.88 -5.45
N LEU A 297 -15.40 -31.01 -4.87
CA LEU A 297 -16.06 -31.06 -3.57
C LEU A 297 -15.04 -31.03 -2.42
N ALA A 298 -13.94 -31.78 -2.52
CA ALA A 298 -12.87 -31.81 -1.51
C ALA A 298 -12.26 -30.43 -1.25
N PHE A 299 -12.23 -29.56 -2.28
CA PHE A 299 -11.87 -28.14 -2.14
C PHE A 299 -12.67 -27.46 -1.02
N PHE A 300 -14.00 -27.58 -0.99
CA PHE A 300 -14.87 -26.98 0.03
C PHE A 300 -14.76 -27.65 1.41
N GLN A 301 -13.99 -28.74 1.55
CA GLN A 301 -13.85 -29.52 2.78
C GLN A 301 -12.42 -29.46 3.38
N THR A 302 -11.49 -28.77 2.72
CA THR A 302 -10.07 -28.71 3.13
C THR A 302 -9.89 -27.84 4.37
N ASN A 303 -9.01 -28.25 5.29
CA ASN A 303 -8.59 -27.43 6.42
C ASN A 303 -7.50 -26.43 5.99
N LEU A 304 -7.77 -25.12 6.16
CA LEU A 304 -6.76 -24.09 5.95
C LEU A 304 -5.81 -23.90 7.15
N ASP A 305 -6.23 -24.25 8.36
CA ASP A 305 -5.41 -24.06 9.58
C ASP A 305 -4.14 -24.97 9.52
N ASP A 306 -4.19 -26.13 8.83
CA ASP A 306 -3.04 -27.02 8.61
C ASP A 306 -1.87 -26.33 7.85
N TYR A 307 -2.18 -25.38 6.96
CA TYR A 307 -1.16 -24.60 6.23
C TYR A 307 -0.51 -23.52 7.09
N VAL A 308 -1.17 -23.11 8.18
CA VAL A 308 -0.65 -22.11 9.14
C VAL A 308 0.20 -22.81 10.21
N ALA A 309 0.05 -24.12 10.41
CA ALA A 309 0.86 -24.90 11.34
C ALA A 309 2.37 -24.90 10.98
N GLU A 310 2.73 -24.79 9.70
CA GLU A 310 4.13 -24.58 9.26
C GLU A 310 4.74 -23.26 9.78
N TYR A 311 3.93 -22.35 10.32
CA TYR A 311 4.30 -21.03 10.84
C TYR A 311 4.08 -20.90 12.36
N GLU A 312 3.88 -22.02 13.10
CA GLU A 312 3.70 -22.02 14.57
C GLU A 312 4.88 -21.41 15.36
N ASP A 313 6.08 -21.35 14.77
CA ASP A 313 7.26 -20.70 15.36
C ASP A 313 7.20 -19.14 15.35
N LEU A 314 6.19 -18.53 14.72
CA LEU A 314 5.95 -17.08 14.76
C LEU A 314 5.30 -16.66 16.10
N ALA A 315 5.59 -15.44 16.55
CA ALA A 315 5.05 -14.94 17.82
C ALA A 315 3.51 -14.90 17.80
N ASP A 316 2.87 -15.24 18.93
CA ASP A 316 1.40 -15.35 19.07
C ASP A 316 0.58 -14.18 18.49
N ALA A 317 1.15 -12.98 18.40
CA ALA A 317 0.50 -11.80 17.82
C ALA A 317 0.45 -11.83 16.28
N GLU A 318 1.50 -12.31 15.62
CA GLU A 318 1.61 -12.41 14.16
C GLU A 318 0.74 -13.57 13.64
N TYR A 319 0.88 -14.76 14.24
CA TYR A 319 0.02 -15.92 13.94
C TYR A 319 -1.49 -15.55 14.02
N ARG A 320 -1.89 -14.81 15.06
CA ARG A 320 -3.28 -14.29 15.21
C ARG A 320 -3.66 -13.20 14.19
N LYS A 321 -2.71 -12.55 13.52
CA LYS A 321 -2.97 -11.57 12.44
C LYS A 321 -3.26 -12.32 11.14
N TYR A 322 -2.44 -13.29 10.77
CA TYR A 322 -2.61 -14.14 9.59
C TYR A 322 -3.93 -14.94 9.62
N ARG A 323 -4.21 -15.64 10.74
CA ARG A 323 -5.43 -16.47 10.88
C ARG A 323 -6.72 -15.70 10.61
N ARG A 324 -6.77 -14.40 10.94
CA ARG A 324 -7.95 -13.55 10.71
C ARG A 324 -8.14 -13.12 9.24
N GLY A 325 -7.10 -13.19 8.42
CA GLY A 325 -7.16 -12.87 6.98
C GLY A 325 -7.60 -14.03 6.09
N LEU A 326 -7.58 -15.26 6.61
CA LEU A 326 -8.02 -16.46 5.91
C LEU A 326 -9.54 -16.58 5.99
N VAL A 327 -10.20 -16.59 4.83
CA VAL A 327 -11.64 -16.81 4.71
C VAL A 327 -11.94 -18.05 3.89
N SER A 328 -12.73 -18.96 4.44
CA SER A 328 -13.12 -20.22 3.79
C SER A 328 -14.55 -20.14 3.29
N GLU A 329 -14.76 -20.39 1.98
CA GLU A 329 -16.11 -20.50 1.39
C GLU A 329 -16.65 -21.90 1.63
N SER A 330 -17.70 -22.02 2.45
CA SER A 330 -18.37 -23.30 2.74
C SER A 330 -19.18 -23.80 1.54
N LEU A 331 -19.63 -25.07 1.60
CA LEU A 331 -20.46 -25.70 0.57
C LEU A 331 -21.69 -24.86 0.20
N ASN A 332 -22.32 -24.16 1.17
CA ASN A 332 -23.49 -23.32 0.91
C ASN A 332 -23.16 -21.92 0.32
N GLY A 333 -21.88 -21.57 0.22
CA GLY A 333 -21.37 -20.28 -0.27
C GLY A 333 -21.17 -19.22 0.81
N THR A 334 -21.16 -19.59 2.10
CA THR A 334 -20.87 -18.68 3.21
C THR A 334 -19.36 -18.59 3.44
N TYR A 335 -18.82 -17.37 3.46
CA TYR A 335 -17.44 -17.15 3.92
C TYR A 335 -17.39 -17.15 5.45
N THR A 336 -16.59 -18.04 6.03
CA THR A 336 -16.39 -18.26 7.48
C THR A 336 -14.98 -17.85 7.92
N LYS A 337 -14.78 -17.58 9.21
CA LYS A 337 -13.55 -16.97 9.77
C LYS A 337 -12.61 -17.97 10.45
N SER A 338 -13.02 -19.22 10.61
CA SER A 338 -12.19 -20.29 11.16
C SER A 338 -12.58 -21.65 10.60
N TYR A 339 -11.66 -22.62 10.68
CA TYR A 339 -11.95 -23.99 10.26
C TYR A 339 -13.14 -24.63 11.01
N GLY A 340 -13.30 -24.33 12.30
CA GLY A 340 -14.43 -24.86 13.08
C GLY A 340 -15.78 -24.31 12.62
N GLU A 341 -15.88 -23.00 12.35
CA GLU A 341 -17.06 -22.42 11.72
C GLU A 341 -17.31 -23.00 10.32
N HIS A 342 -16.26 -23.16 9.52
CA HIS A 342 -16.35 -23.75 8.18
C HIS A 342 -16.90 -25.19 8.22
N LEU A 343 -16.42 -26.00 9.17
CA LEU A 343 -16.90 -27.35 9.42
C LEU A 343 -18.36 -27.35 9.88
N ILE A 344 -18.74 -26.49 10.83
CA ILE A 344 -20.14 -26.33 11.26
C ILE A 344 -21.04 -25.93 10.08
N ALA A 345 -20.63 -24.96 9.28
CA ALA A 345 -21.36 -24.50 8.10
C ALA A 345 -21.59 -25.63 7.08
N ASN A 346 -20.58 -26.47 6.86
CA ASN A 346 -20.67 -27.64 5.99
C ASN A 346 -21.60 -28.72 6.59
N ILE A 347 -21.45 -29.08 7.87
CA ILE A 347 -22.32 -30.07 8.56
C ILE A 347 -23.79 -29.65 8.48
N LEU A 348 -24.09 -28.39 8.80
CA LEU A 348 -25.46 -27.87 8.74
C LEU A 348 -26.03 -27.97 7.30
N PHE A 349 -25.23 -27.61 6.29
CA PHE A 349 -25.64 -27.71 4.89
C PHE A 349 -25.85 -29.16 4.43
N GLU A 350 -24.91 -30.06 4.71
CA GLU A 350 -25.01 -31.48 4.34
C GLU A 350 -26.20 -32.17 4.99
N HIS A 351 -26.70 -31.68 6.13
CA HIS A 351 -27.88 -32.20 6.83
C HIS A 351 -29.16 -31.38 6.61
N GLY A 352 -29.20 -30.52 5.59
CA GLY A 352 -30.38 -29.74 5.22
C GLY A 352 -30.80 -28.65 6.23
N VAL A 353 -29.97 -28.37 7.24
CA VAL A 353 -30.26 -27.43 8.32
C VAL A 353 -30.02 -26.00 7.85
N LYS A 354 -31.09 -25.22 7.73
CA LYS A 354 -31.03 -23.81 7.31
C LYS A 354 -30.46 -22.94 8.42
N PHE A 355 -29.39 -22.22 8.12
CA PHE A 355 -28.75 -21.29 9.04
C PHE A 355 -28.50 -19.92 8.42
N VAL A 356 -28.28 -18.96 9.30
CA VAL A 356 -27.81 -17.60 9.01
C VAL A 356 -26.56 -17.41 9.84
N TYR A 357 -25.42 -17.32 9.16
CA TYR A 357 -24.14 -17.06 9.79
C TYR A 357 -24.09 -15.61 10.28
N GLU A 358 -23.58 -15.32 11.47
CA GLU A 358 -23.31 -13.97 12.01
C GLU A 358 -24.49 -12.97 12.02
N LYS A 359 -25.71 -13.42 12.31
CA LYS A 359 -26.90 -12.54 12.43
C LYS A 359 -26.73 -11.47 13.52
N ALA A 360 -27.05 -10.21 13.25
CA ALA A 360 -27.00 -9.16 14.26
C ALA A 360 -28.14 -9.24 15.28
N TYR A 361 -27.77 -8.95 16.52
CA TYR A 361 -28.64 -8.71 17.66
C TYR A 361 -28.12 -7.49 18.42
N ARG A 362 -29.01 -6.65 18.96
CA ARG A 362 -28.61 -5.59 19.89
C ARG A 362 -28.19 -6.22 21.23
N TRP A 363 -27.08 -5.73 21.80
CA TRP A 363 -26.68 -6.04 23.19
C TRP A 363 -27.77 -5.57 24.18
N ALA A 364 -27.78 -6.13 25.39
CA ALA A 364 -28.63 -5.61 26.45
C ALA A 364 -28.02 -4.33 27.06
N ASN A 365 -28.87 -3.37 27.43
CA ASN A 365 -28.53 -2.14 28.16
C ASN A 365 -27.55 -1.20 27.42
N ASP A 366 -28.00 -0.61 26.31
CA ASP A 366 -27.41 0.57 25.63
C ASP A 366 -25.89 0.54 25.36
N SER A 367 -25.29 -0.65 25.30
CA SER A 367 -23.91 -0.81 24.80
C SER A 367 -23.89 -0.52 23.29
N PRO A 368 -23.06 0.41 22.79
CA PRO A 368 -22.96 0.65 21.35
C PRO A 368 -22.47 -0.61 20.62
N GLY A 369 -23.01 -0.83 19.42
CA GLY A 369 -22.64 -1.95 18.55
C GLY A 369 -23.64 -3.12 18.53
N LYS A 370 -23.55 -3.91 17.46
CA LYS A 370 -24.37 -5.10 17.21
C LYS A 370 -23.57 -6.36 17.56
N TYR A 371 -24.15 -7.26 18.34
CA TYR A 371 -23.60 -8.60 18.59
C TYR A 371 -24.00 -9.54 17.46
N ARG A 372 -23.06 -10.36 16.98
CA ARG A 372 -23.28 -11.41 15.98
C ARG A 372 -22.74 -12.74 16.52
N PRO A 373 -23.58 -13.76 16.80
CA PRO A 373 -23.12 -15.12 17.05
C PRO A 373 -22.86 -15.84 15.73
N ASP A 374 -21.97 -16.82 15.73
CA ASP A 374 -21.49 -17.45 14.50
C ASP A 374 -22.63 -18.07 13.68
N PHE A 375 -23.60 -18.77 14.30
CA PHE A 375 -24.76 -19.31 13.58
C PHE A 375 -26.07 -19.07 14.31
N THR A 376 -27.11 -18.69 13.55
CA THR A 376 -28.52 -18.76 13.95
C THR A 376 -29.25 -19.73 13.04
N ILE A 377 -29.84 -20.78 13.61
CA ILE A 377 -30.58 -21.83 12.91
C ILE A 377 -32.08 -21.62 13.12
N TYR A 378 -32.88 -21.89 12.08
CA TYR A 378 -34.34 -21.73 12.08
C TYR A 378 -35.03 -23.06 11.81
N ASP A 379 -36.11 -23.35 12.53
CA ASP A 379 -37.01 -24.44 12.15
C ASP A 379 -37.78 -24.07 10.86
N ASP A 380 -38.39 -25.04 10.19
CA ASP A 380 -39.16 -24.79 8.96
C ASP A 380 -40.37 -23.86 9.16
N SER A 381 -40.78 -23.57 10.42
CA SER A 381 -41.81 -22.58 10.74
C SER A 381 -41.27 -21.16 10.98
N GLY A 382 -39.95 -20.97 11.09
CA GLY A 382 -39.27 -19.70 11.36
C GLY A 382 -39.47 -19.15 12.78
N ARG A 383 -39.81 -20.00 13.77
CA ARG A 383 -40.22 -19.61 15.12
C ARG A 383 -39.30 -20.11 16.23
N LYS A 384 -38.65 -21.26 16.04
CA LYS A 384 -37.61 -21.78 16.93
C LYS A 384 -36.24 -21.34 16.42
N ASN A 385 -35.41 -20.83 17.32
CA ASN A 385 -34.08 -20.31 17.01
C ASN A 385 -33.06 -21.03 17.89
N VAL A 386 -32.14 -21.78 17.29
CA VAL A 386 -30.93 -22.27 17.97
C VAL A 386 -29.78 -21.36 17.59
N VAL A 387 -28.97 -20.96 18.56
CA VAL A 387 -27.74 -20.20 18.32
C VAL A 387 -26.55 -21.11 18.60
N ILE A 388 -25.59 -21.16 17.68
CA ILE A 388 -24.29 -21.82 17.87
C ILE A 388 -23.21 -20.74 17.94
N GLU A 389 -22.32 -20.88 18.92
CA GLU A 389 -21.05 -20.16 19.04
C GLU A 389 -19.89 -21.16 19.05
N TYR A 390 -18.88 -20.88 18.23
CA TYR A 390 -17.62 -21.61 18.16
C TYR A 390 -16.52 -20.81 18.85
N PHE A 391 -16.16 -21.22 20.08
CA PHE A 391 -15.15 -20.56 20.88
C PHE A 391 -13.74 -21.02 20.47
N GLY A 392 -13.31 -20.57 19.29
CA GLY A 392 -12.09 -20.98 18.60
C GLY A 392 -10.73 -20.64 19.25
N MET A 393 -10.72 -20.11 20.48
CA MET A 393 -9.54 -19.76 21.28
C MET A 393 -9.82 -19.98 22.78
N ALA A 394 -8.78 -20.21 23.59
CA ALA A 394 -8.89 -20.32 25.05
C ALA A 394 -7.61 -19.81 25.72
N GLY A 395 -7.73 -19.13 26.87
CA GLY A 395 -6.59 -18.68 27.67
C GLY A 395 -6.06 -17.27 27.37
N ASP A 396 -6.76 -16.50 26.54
CA ASP A 396 -6.57 -15.04 26.46
C ASP A 396 -7.60 -14.36 27.39
N PRO A 397 -7.18 -13.60 28.42
CA PRO A 397 -8.11 -13.02 29.40
C PRO A 397 -9.20 -12.13 28.79
N THR A 398 -8.89 -11.44 27.68
CA THR A 398 -9.86 -10.56 27.01
C THR A 398 -10.87 -11.35 26.19
N TYR A 399 -10.46 -12.49 25.64
CA TYR A 399 -11.37 -13.42 24.96
C TYR A 399 -12.25 -14.17 25.95
N ASP A 400 -11.69 -14.64 27.07
CA ASP A 400 -12.44 -15.33 28.11
C ASP A 400 -13.55 -14.44 28.71
N GLU A 401 -13.29 -13.13 28.91
CA GLU A 401 -14.32 -12.14 29.27
C GLU A 401 -15.44 -12.01 28.21
N GLN A 402 -15.09 -12.07 26.92
CA GLN A 402 -16.09 -12.06 25.84
C GLN A 402 -16.96 -13.31 25.86
N ILE A 403 -16.40 -14.51 26.10
CA ILE A 403 -17.17 -15.75 26.26
C ILE A 403 -18.19 -15.60 27.40
N VAL A 404 -17.76 -15.10 28.56
CA VAL A 404 -18.66 -14.86 29.71
C VAL A 404 -19.78 -13.88 29.36
N ARG A 405 -19.47 -12.79 28.64
CA ARG A 405 -20.46 -11.80 28.19
C ARG A 405 -21.48 -12.40 27.20
N LYS A 406 -21.01 -13.18 26.21
CA LYS A 406 -21.86 -13.89 25.23
C LYS A 406 -22.79 -14.90 25.91
N ARG A 407 -22.28 -15.70 26.85
CA ARG A 407 -23.08 -16.62 27.68
C ARG A 407 -24.18 -15.90 28.47
N ALA A 408 -23.84 -14.83 29.18
CA ALA A 408 -24.81 -14.05 29.95
C ALA A 408 -25.92 -13.47 29.06
N PHE A 409 -25.58 -13.02 27.86
CA PHE A 409 -26.54 -12.53 26.88
C PHE A 409 -27.54 -13.62 26.45
N TRP A 410 -27.08 -14.81 26.03
CA TRP A 410 -28.00 -15.88 25.62
C TRP A 410 -28.80 -16.47 26.78
N ALA A 411 -28.20 -16.57 27.98
CA ALA A 411 -28.91 -16.96 29.19
C ALA A 411 -30.12 -16.04 29.47
N SER A 412 -29.97 -14.72 29.25
CA SER A 412 -31.08 -13.76 29.37
C SER A 412 -32.21 -13.97 28.33
N LYS A 413 -31.90 -14.61 27.20
CA LYS A 413 -32.83 -14.86 26.07
C LYS A 413 -33.30 -16.32 25.97
N SER A 414 -32.94 -17.17 26.94
CA SER A 414 -33.28 -18.60 27.04
C SER A 414 -34.77 -18.98 26.90
N ARG A 415 -35.70 -18.02 27.06
CA ARG A 415 -37.14 -18.25 26.77
C ARG A 415 -37.50 -18.27 25.27
N LYS A 416 -36.59 -17.85 24.39
CA LYS A 416 -36.79 -17.74 22.94
C LYS A 416 -35.69 -18.42 22.10
N PHE A 417 -34.52 -18.64 22.67
CA PHE A 417 -33.34 -19.16 21.99
C PHE A 417 -32.73 -20.29 22.81
N ASP A 418 -32.48 -21.41 22.14
CA ASP A 418 -31.59 -22.46 22.63
C ASP A 418 -30.15 -22.09 22.25
N PHE A 419 -29.17 -22.46 23.07
CA PHE A 419 -27.76 -22.06 22.90
C PHE A 419 -26.82 -23.27 22.92
N VAL A 420 -25.93 -23.34 21.94
CA VAL A 420 -24.95 -24.42 21.73
C VAL A 420 -23.55 -23.81 21.68
N GLU A 421 -22.63 -24.41 22.43
CA GLU A 421 -21.21 -24.06 22.43
C GLU A 421 -20.41 -25.17 21.75
N CYS A 422 -19.49 -24.77 20.87
CA CYS A 422 -18.54 -25.63 20.16
C CYS A 422 -17.11 -25.14 20.42
N TYR A 423 -16.13 -26.05 20.45
CA TYR A 423 -14.75 -25.77 20.87
C TYR A 423 -13.70 -26.52 20.00
N PRO A 424 -12.48 -25.99 19.84
CA PRO A 424 -11.41 -26.62 19.04
C PRO A 424 -11.04 -28.05 19.47
N ASP A 425 -10.99 -28.31 20.78
CA ASP A 425 -10.61 -29.61 21.34
C ASP A 425 -11.52 -30.77 20.88
N GLN A 426 -12.75 -30.44 20.48
CA GLN A 426 -13.73 -31.36 19.89
C GLN A 426 -13.40 -31.75 18.44
N ILE A 427 -12.52 -31.02 17.74
CA ILE A 427 -12.33 -31.11 16.28
C ILE A 427 -10.90 -31.58 15.89
N ASN A 428 -9.93 -31.55 16.82
CA ASN A 428 -8.48 -31.70 16.61
C ASN A 428 -7.93 -32.96 15.87
N THR A 429 -8.76 -33.89 15.36
CA THR A 429 -8.35 -34.99 14.46
C THR A 429 -9.51 -35.43 13.57
N ASP A 430 -9.27 -36.11 12.44
CA ASP A 430 -10.33 -36.72 11.59
C ASP A 430 -11.34 -37.59 12.37
N GLN A 431 -10.87 -38.30 13.41
CA GLN A 431 -11.74 -39.11 14.27
C GLN A 431 -12.60 -38.23 15.18
N ASN A 432 -12.04 -37.13 15.67
CA ASN A 432 -12.76 -36.15 16.49
C ASN A 432 -13.76 -35.35 15.64
N ALA A 433 -13.43 -34.96 14.42
CA ALA A 433 -14.34 -34.24 13.51
C ALA A 433 -15.66 -35.01 13.26
N ARG A 434 -15.59 -36.33 13.05
CA ARG A 434 -16.79 -37.19 12.95
C ARG A 434 -17.55 -37.35 14.26
N ALA A 435 -16.85 -37.35 15.40
CA ALA A 435 -17.48 -37.40 16.71
C ALA A 435 -18.19 -36.07 17.04
N PHE A 436 -17.59 -34.94 16.64
CA PHE A 436 -18.15 -33.60 16.73
C PHE A 436 -19.39 -33.42 15.85
N GLU A 437 -19.35 -33.90 14.60
CA GLU A 437 -20.52 -33.98 13.72
C GLU A 437 -21.68 -34.72 14.41
N GLN A 438 -21.43 -35.91 14.96
CA GLN A 438 -22.45 -36.68 15.68
C GLN A 438 -22.98 -35.96 16.93
N ASP A 439 -22.11 -35.36 17.74
CA ASP A 439 -22.50 -34.58 18.92
C ASP A 439 -23.36 -33.37 18.55
N LEU A 440 -22.93 -32.57 17.58
CA LEU A 440 -23.66 -31.39 17.10
C LEU A 440 -25.04 -31.77 16.55
N LEU A 441 -25.12 -32.77 15.68
CA LEU A 441 -26.39 -33.24 15.12
C LEU A 441 -27.31 -33.82 16.21
N SER A 442 -26.77 -34.53 17.21
CA SER A 442 -27.57 -35.06 18.32
C SER A 442 -28.19 -33.95 19.18
N LYS A 443 -27.46 -32.84 19.40
CA LYS A 443 -27.96 -31.64 20.09
C LYS A 443 -29.09 -31.00 19.29
N LEU A 444 -28.91 -30.80 17.98
CA LEU A 444 -29.92 -30.22 17.10
C LEU A 444 -31.19 -31.08 17.01
N GLN A 445 -31.04 -32.41 16.91
CA GLN A 445 -32.16 -33.35 17.00
C GLN A 445 -32.88 -33.24 18.37
N GLY A 446 -32.14 -33.06 19.47
CA GLY A 446 -32.69 -32.79 20.80
C GLY A 446 -33.54 -31.52 20.88
N PHE A 447 -33.20 -30.48 20.11
CA PHE A 447 -34.03 -29.27 19.97
C PHE A 447 -35.19 -29.43 18.99
N GLY A 448 -35.30 -30.57 18.30
CA GLY A 448 -36.40 -30.93 17.40
C GLY A 448 -36.16 -30.63 15.92
N PHE A 449 -34.91 -30.53 15.49
CA PHE A 449 -34.55 -30.32 14.09
C PHE A 449 -34.43 -31.66 13.34
N SER A 450 -34.92 -31.71 12.10
CA SER A 450 -34.53 -32.78 11.18
C SER A 450 -33.09 -32.56 10.75
N CYS A 451 -32.30 -33.63 10.77
CA CYS A 451 -30.87 -33.61 10.47
C CYS A 451 -30.50 -34.83 9.60
N GLU A 452 -31.34 -35.15 8.61
CA GLU A 452 -31.06 -36.20 7.63
C GLU A 452 -30.01 -35.72 6.63
N ARG A 453 -28.97 -36.54 6.39
CA ARG A 453 -27.91 -36.18 5.44
C ARG A 453 -28.44 -36.24 4.02
N LEU A 454 -28.29 -35.14 3.29
CA LEU A 454 -28.57 -35.05 1.86
C LEU A 454 -27.72 -36.06 1.08
N SER A 455 -28.25 -36.57 -0.03
CA SER A 455 -27.48 -37.41 -0.94
C SER A 455 -26.36 -36.63 -1.63
N GLU A 456 -25.33 -37.34 -2.10
CA GLU A 456 -24.23 -36.72 -2.87
C GLU A 456 -24.73 -36.00 -4.13
N GLU A 457 -25.81 -36.49 -4.76
CA GLU A 457 -26.44 -35.84 -5.91
C GLU A 457 -27.15 -34.54 -5.53
N GLU A 458 -27.84 -34.49 -4.39
CA GLU A 458 -28.47 -33.27 -3.88
C GLU A 458 -27.45 -32.21 -3.47
N ILE A 459 -26.40 -32.62 -2.74
CA ILE A 459 -25.25 -31.76 -2.38
C ILE A 459 -24.60 -31.22 -3.65
N TRP A 460 -24.25 -32.10 -4.59
CA TRP A 460 -23.64 -31.68 -5.86
C TRP A 460 -24.55 -30.74 -6.65
N SER A 461 -25.85 -31.01 -6.75
CA SER A 461 -26.79 -30.17 -7.51
C SER A 461 -26.83 -28.72 -7.03
N GLN A 462 -26.66 -28.50 -5.72
CA GLN A 462 -26.69 -27.19 -5.09
C GLN A 462 -25.35 -26.44 -5.20
N VAL A 463 -24.22 -27.15 -5.22
CA VAL A 463 -22.87 -26.54 -5.24
C VAL A 463 -22.27 -26.47 -6.66
N LYS A 464 -22.70 -27.33 -7.59
CA LYS A 464 -22.12 -27.55 -8.94
C LYS A 464 -21.71 -26.26 -9.63
N ASN A 465 -22.61 -25.27 -9.75
CA ASN A 465 -22.33 -24.05 -10.51
C ASN A 465 -21.16 -23.24 -9.89
N ARG A 466 -21.11 -23.11 -8.56
CA ARG A 466 -19.98 -22.46 -7.86
C ARG A 466 -18.70 -23.28 -7.99
N ALA A 467 -18.79 -24.59 -7.78
CA ALA A 467 -17.66 -25.51 -7.87
C ALA A 467 -17.00 -25.46 -9.26
N VAL A 468 -17.80 -25.58 -10.34
CA VAL A 468 -17.35 -25.46 -11.73
C VAL A 468 -16.68 -24.12 -11.97
N THR A 469 -17.34 -23.00 -11.67
CA THR A 469 -16.76 -21.65 -11.86
C THR A 469 -15.47 -21.43 -11.07
N ARG A 470 -15.33 -22.01 -9.86
CA ARG A 470 -14.10 -21.91 -9.07
C ARG A 470 -12.98 -22.72 -9.72
N PHE A 471 -13.25 -23.96 -10.10
CA PHE A 471 -12.31 -24.87 -10.72
C PHE A 471 -11.81 -24.37 -12.07
N GLU A 472 -12.70 -23.88 -12.93
CA GLU A 472 -12.37 -23.27 -14.22
C GLU A 472 -11.42 -22.07 -14.07
N LYS A 473 -11.65 -21.21 -13.07
CA LYS A 473 -10.74 -20.09 -12.78
C LYS A 473 -9.36 -20.56 -12.35
N SER A 474 -9.29 -21.54 -11.45
CA SER A 474 -8.00 -22.14 -11.04
C SER A 474 -7.25 -22.77 -12.21
N MET A 475 -7.96 -23.53 -13.06
CA MET A 475 -7.39 -24.14 -14.26
C MET A 475 -6.91 -23.10 -15.26
N THR A 476 -7.70 -22.04 -15.50
CA THR A 476 -7.32 -20.94 -16.40
C THR A 476 -6.08 -20.22 -15.87
N SER A 477 -6.04 -19.86 -14.59
CA SER A 477 -4.86 -19.25 -13.97
C SER A 477 -3.61 -20.14 -14.07
N PHE A 478 -3.75 -21.46 -13.87
CA PHE A 478 -2.65 -22.41 -14.03
C PHE A 478 -2.14 -22.48 -15.48
N VAL A 479 -3.05 -22.61 -16.46
CA VAL A 479 -2.71 -22.64 -17.90
C VAL A 479 -2.02 -21.35 -18.33
N THR A 480 -2.58 -20.19 -17.98
CA THR A 480 -2.00 -18.88 -18.31
C THR A 480 -0.62 -18.69 -17.68
N ARG A 481 -0.38 -19.13 -16.43
CA ARG A 481 0.95 -19.09 -15.82
C ARG A 481 1.95 -20.03 -16.49
N CYS A 482 1.55 -21.26 -16.85
CA CYS A 482 2.40 -22.18 -17.59
C CYS A 482 2.80 -21.62 -18.97
N ARG A 483 1.87 -20.96 -19.67
CA ARG A 483 2.15 -20.25 -20.94
C ARG A 483 3.07 -19.05 -20.73
N GLY A 484 2.80 -18.21 -19.71
CA GLY A 484 3.62 -17.05 -19.39
C GLY A 484 5.08 -17.39 -19.04
N LEU A 485 5.31 -18.56 -18.45
CA LEU A 485 6.63 -19.11 -18.12
C LEU A 485 7.25 -20.02 -19.21
N ASN A 486 6.64 -20.11 -20.40
CA ASN A 486 7.05 -20.98 -21.52
C ASN A 486 7.31 -22.45 -21.11
N LEU A 487 6.47 -23.01 -20.24
CA LEU A 487 6.70 -24.36 -19.71
C LEU A 487 6.39 -25.41 -20.77
N SER A 488 7.43 -26.07 -21.28
CA SER A 488 7.28 -27.30 -22.06
C SER A 488 6.71 -28.43 -21.20
N SER A 489 6.19 -29.48 -21.85
CA SER A 489 5.66 -30.67 -21.18
C SER A 489 6.70 -31.37 -20.28
N SER A 490 7.99 -31.34 -20.65
CA SER A 490 9.09 -31.86 -19.83
C SER A 490 9.41 -30.94 -18.65
N ASN A 491 9.39 -29.62 -18.86
CA ASN A 491 9.74 -28.64 -17.84
C ASN A 491 8.66 -28.58 -16.74
N LEU A 492 7.38 -28.65 -17.12
CA LEU A 492 6.27 -28.75 -16.17
C LEU A 492 6.35 -30.05 -15.35
N LYS A 493 6.60 -31.21 -15.99
CA LYS A 493 6.79 -32.48 -15.28
C LYS A 493 7.95 -32.43 -14.30
N ALA A 494 9.13 -31.99 -14.73
CA ALA A 494 10.30 -31.84 -13.86
C ALA A 494 10.09 -30.83 -12.72
N ARG A 495 9.18 -29.86 -12.89
CA ARG A 495 8.78 -28.92 -11.83
C ARG A 495 7.84 -29.60 -10.82
N ILE A 496 6.85 -30.37 -11.29
CA ILE A 496 5.95 -31.17 -10.44
C ILE A 496 6.72 -32.23 -9.65
N GLU A 497 7.66 -32.94 -10.28
CA GLU A 497 8.50 -33.97 -9.63
C GLU A 497 9.39 -33.44 -8.50
N ARG A 498 9.68 -32.14 -8.50
CA ARG A 498 10.45 -31.44 -7.45
C ARG A 498 9.56 -30.72 -6.44
N HIS A 499 8.28 -30.58 -6.74
CA HIS A 499 7.31 -29.90 -5.88
C HIS A 499 6.80 -30.85 -4.80
N VAL A 500 6.54 -30.32 -3.62
CA VAL A 500 5.94 -31.08 -2.51
C VAL A 500 4.53 -30.52 -2.28
N PRO A 501 3.48 -31.23 -2.76
CA PRO A 501 2.10 -30.85 -2.46
C PRO A 501 1.87 -30.88 -0.95
N ALA A 502 1.24 -29.84 -0.40
CA ALA A 502 0.85 -29.79 1.00
C ALA A 502 -0.41 -30.64 1.26
N SER A 503 -1.27 -30.81 0.25
CA SER A 503 -2.50 -31.59 0.37
C SER A 503 -2.69 -32.59 -0.77
N SER A 504 -3.55 -33.59 -0.51
CA SER A 504 -4.03 -34.50 -1.54
C SER A 504 -4.85 -33.78 -2.62
N VAL A 505 -5.51 -32.67 -2.26
CA VAL A 505 -6.26 -31.78 -3.16
C VAL A 505 -5.31 -31.10 -4.15
N GLU A 506 -4.21 -30.49 -3.67
CA GLU A 506 -3.18 -29.88 -4.52
C GLU A 506 -2.57 -30.91 -5.49
N SER A 507 -2.18 -32.09 -4.99
CA SER A 507 -1.60 -33.17 -5.82
C SER A 507 -2.54 -33.63 -6.95
N GLN A 508 -3.84 -33.83 -6.63
CA GLN A 508 -4.85 -34.21 -7.61
C GLN A 508 -5.15 -33.10 -8.62
N PHE A 509 -5.19 -31.83 -8.17
CA PHE A 509 -5.33 -30.68 -9.05
C PHE A 509 -4.18 -30.59 -10.05
N LEU A 510 -2.92 -30.69 -9.59
CA LEU A 510 -1.75 -30.61 -10.47
C LEU A 510 -1.74 -31.70 -11.57
N SER A 511 -2.22 -32.90 -11.25
CA SER A 511 -2.40 -33.99 -12.23
C SER A 511 -3.39 -33.61 -13.34
N LEU A 512 -4.59 -33.16 -12.98
CA LEU A 512 -5.63 -32.75 -13.93
C LEU A 512 -5.24 -31.48 -14.70
N ALA A 513 -4.61 -30.51 -14.03
CA ALA A 513 -4.17 -29.25 -14.61
C ALA A 513 -3.04 -29.44 -15.62
N THR A 514 -2.16 -30.42 -15.39
CA THR A 514 -1.16 -30.85 -16.38
C THR A 514 -1.83 -31.38 -17.64
N PHE A 515 -2.86 -32.21 -17.53
CA PHE A 515 -3.59 -32.70 -18.70
C PHE A 515 -4.28 -31.55 -19.46
N ALA A 516 -5.01 -30.68 -18.76
CA ALA A 516 -5.69 -29.54 -19.36
C ALA A 516 -4.70 -28.61 -20.10
N TYR A 517 -3.55 -28.32 -19.49
CA TYR A 517 -2.48 -27.53 -20.12
C TYR A 517 -1.92 -28.20 -21.38
N LEU A 518 -1.68 -29.51 -21.35
CA LEU A 518 -1.17 -30.24 -22.51
C LEU A 518 -2.19 -30.31 -23.65
N SER A 519 -3.49 -30.50 -23.35
CA SER A 519 -4.53 -30.42 -24.38
C SER A 519 -4.58 -29.02 -24.98
N TYR A 520 -4.62 -27.98 -24.15
CA TYR A 520 -4.64 -26.58 -24.60
C TYR A 520 -3.49 -26.25 -25.57
N VAL A 521 -2.24 -26.58 -25.22
CA VAL A 521 -1.07 -26.32 -26.09
C VAL A 521 -1.11 -27.13 -27.40
N ASP A 522 -1.63 -28.37 -27.36
CA ASP A 522 -1.77 -29.25 -28.54
C ASP A 522 -2.92 -28.83 -29.48
N ARG A 523 -3.91 -28.07 -28.97
CA ARG A 523 -5.05 -27.53 -29.74
C ARG A 523 -4.70 -26.27 -30.53
N LEU A 524 -3.96 -25.32 -29.93
CA LEU A 524 -3.58 -24.04 -30.56
C LEU A 524 -3.13 -24.19 -32.04
N PRO A 525 -2.08 -24.98 -32.38
CA PRO A 525 -1.63 -25.10 -33.76
C PRO A 525 -2.60 -25.88 -34.67
N ARG A 526 -3.45 -26.77 -34.13
CA ARG A 526 -4.44 -27.52 -34.92
C ARG A 526 -5.60 -26.64 -35.38
N GLU A 527 -5.95 -25.65 -34.57
CA GLU A 527 -7.06 -24.73 -34.83
C GLU A 527 -6.60 -23.40 -35.44
N ASN A 528 -5.31 -23.27 -35.81
CA ASN A 528 -4.68 -22.04 -36.29
C ASN A 528 -4.87 -20.85 -35.33
N LYS A 529 -4.77 -21.12 -34.03
CA LYS A 529 -4.92 -20.15 -32.92
C LYS A 529 -3.60 -19.95 -32.19
N GLU A 530 -3.45 -18.80 -31.56
CA GLU A 530 -2.31 -18.49 -30.69
C GLU A 530 -2.75 -17.55 -29.57
N ASP A 531 -2.10 -17.61 -28.40
CA ASP A 531 -2.35 -16.68 -27.29
C ASP A 531 -1.25 -15.62 -27.16
N PHE A 532 -1.53 -14.55 -26.41
CA PHE A 532 -0.55 -13.48 -26.22
C PHE A 532 0.75 -13.96 -25.60
N SER A 533 0.74 -14.98 -24.75
CA SER A 533 1.99 -15.49 -24.16
C SER A 533 2.87 -16.15 -25.24
N GLY A 534 2.29 -16.93 -26.14
CA GLY A 534 2.99 -17.52 -27.29
C GLY A 534 3.54 -16.46 -28.25
N LEU A 535 2.73 -15.46 -28.59
CA LEU A 535 3.18 -14.31 -29.39
C LEU A 535 4.37 -13.57 -28.75
N MET A 536 4.31 -13.35 -27.43
CA MET A 536 5.37 -12.70 -26.67
C MET A 536 6.66 -13.54 -26.68
N TRP A 537 6.57 -14.85 -26.45
CA TRP A 537 7.74 -15.74 -26.50
C TRP A 537 8.34 -15.87 -27.92
N ARG A 538 7.51 -15.90 -28.96
CA ARG A 538 7.97 -15.84 -30.37
C ARG A 538 8.68 -14.52 -30.68
N ALA A 539 8.30 -13.41 -30.05
CA ALA A 539 9.02 -12.14 -30.19
C ALA A 539 10.41 -12.22 -29.52
N VAL A 540 10.53 -12.86 -28.35
CA VAL A 540 11.83 -13.15 -27.70
C VAL A 540 12.70 -14.02 -28.60
N GLU A 541 12.15 -15.09 -29.20
CA GLU A 541 12.86 -15.94 -30.16
C GLU A 541 13.30 -15.17 -31.41
N THR A 542 12.45 -14.29 -31.93
CA THR A 542 12.75 -13.44 -33.09
C THR A 542 13.94 -12.52 -32.81
N LEU A 543 13.94 -11.82 -31.67
CA LEU A 543 15.04 -10.96 -31.23
C LEU A 543 16.34 -11.77 -31.05
N ASN A 544 16.27 -12.91 -30.35
CA ASN A 544 17.42 -13.78 -30.12
C ASN A 544 17.99 -14.42 -31.40
N SER A 545 17.19 -14.49 -32.48
CA SER A 545 17.65 -14.96 -33.79
C SER A 545 18.47 -13.93 -34.58
N GLY A 546 18.57 -12.69 -34.10
CA GLY A 546 19.22 -11.58 -34.80
C GLY A 546 18.26 -10.67 -35.58
N SER A 547 16.95 -10.89 -35.49
CA SER A 547 15.93 -10.12 -36.21
C SER A 547 15.25 -9.11 -35.28
N GLY A 548 15.34 -7.82 -35.62
CA GLY A 548 14.77 -6.73 -34.81
C GLY A 548 14.23 -5.57 -35.64
N THR A 549 13.87 -5.77 -36.90
CA THR A 549 13.20 -4.73 -37.69
C THR A 549 11.69 -4.80 -37.44
N ILE A 550 11.09 -3.69 -37.00
CA ILE A 550 9.64 -3.57 -36.85
C ILE A 550 9.09 -2.55 -37.86
N VAL A 551 7.96 -2.90 -38.49
CA VAL A 551 7.27 -2.05 -39.46
C VAL A 551 5.90 -1.69 -38.90
N ARG A 552 5.59 -0.40 -38.82
CA ARG A 552 4.28 0.13 -38.40
C ARG A 552 3.65 0.88 -39.56
N ALA A 553 2.31 0.86 -39.65
CA ALA A 553 1.61 1.79 -40.54
C ALA A 553 1.96 3.24 -40.17
N GLU A 554 2.15 4.08 -41.19
CA GLU A 554 2.33 5.54 -41.06
C GLU A 554 3.57 6.01 -40.27
N ARG A 555 4.54 5.13 -39.99
CA ARG A 555 5.87 5.50 -39.46
C ARG A 555 7.00 4.81 -40.21
N GLU A 556 8.21 5.36 -40.10
CA GLU A 556 9.41 4.71 -40.62
C GLU A 556 9.69 3.38 -39.90
N PRO A 557 10.23 2.36 -40.58
CA PRO A 557 10.68 1.12 -39.94
C PRO A 557 11.74 1.40 -38.87
N ILE A 558 11.63 0.71 -37.74
CA ILE A 558 12.56 0.86 -36.61
C ILE A 558 13.45 -0.39 -36.59
N ASP A 559 14.76 -0.16 -36.59
CA ASP A 559 15.77 -1.19 -36.44
C ASP A 559 16.22 -1.23 -34.97
N LEU A 560 15.76 -2.23 -34.23
CA LEU A 560 16.05 -2.36 -32.80
C LEU A 560 17.55 -2.55 -32.51
N GLY A 561 18.35 -3.00 -33.49
CA GLY A 561 19.81 -3.07 -33.40
C GLY A 561 20.50 -1.70 -33.37
N LYS A 562 19.75 -0.60 -33.59
CA LYS A 562 20.25 0.80 -33.51
C LYS A 562 19.72 1.56 -32.30
N VAL A 563 18.89 0.96 -31.46
CA VAL A 563 18.40 1.61 -30.23
C VAL A 563 19.58 1.83 -29.28
N LYS A 564 19.76 3.06 -28.80
CA LYS A 564 20.74 3.42 -27.76
C LYS A 564 20.09 3.65 -26.39
N TYR A 565 18.80 3.97 -26.37
CA TYR A 565 18.04 4.27 -25.16
C TYR A 565 16.73 3.50 -25.15
N LEU A 566 16.64 2.49 -24.28
CA LEU A 566 15.44 1.74 -23.99
C LEU A 566 14.82 2.30 -22.70
N LEU A 567 13.80 3.14 -22.84
CA LEU A 567 13.08 3.76 -21.73
C LEU A 567 11.83 2.91 -21.40
N ILE A 568 11.66 2.55 -20.14
CA ILE A 568 10.62 1.61 -19.71
C ILE A 568 9.80 2.22 -18.57
N ASP A 569 8.48 2.33 -18.76
CA ASP A 569 7.53 2.78 -17.74
C ASP A 569 6.89 1.60 -17.00
N GLU A 570 6.56 1.79 -15.73
CA GLU A 570 6.02 0.78 -14.80
C GLU A 570 6.87 -0.53 -14.75
N PHE A 571 8.20 -0.42 -14.61
CA PHE A 571 9.13 -1.55 -14.57
C PHE A 571 8.81 -2.59 -13.46
N GLN A 572 8.08 -2.19 -12.41
CA GLN A 572 7.66 -3.11 -11.35
C GLN A 572 6.62 -4.15 -11.79
N ASP A 573 5.93 -3.93 -12.91
CA ASP A 573 4.95 -4.85 -13.48
C ASP A 573 5.61 -5.86 -14.45
N PHE A 574 6.94 -6.03 -14.40
CA PHE A 574 7.67 -6.89 -15.33
C PHE A 574 7.34 -8.38 -15.20
N SER A 575 7.18 -9.05 -16.33
CA SER A 575 7.09 -10.52 -16.43
C SER A 575 8.34 -11.07 -17.14
N GLU A 576 8.60 -12.37 -17.01
CA GLU A 576 9.72 -13.04 -17.69
C GLU A 576 9.70 -12.79 -19.21
N MET A 577 8.50 -12.71 -19.82
CA MET A 577 8.32 -12.37 -21.24
C MET A 577 8.82 -10.95 -21.59
N PHE A 578 8.51 -9.94 -20.78
CA PHE A 578 8.98 -8.57 -21.01
C PHE A 578 10.48 -8.44 -20.78
N LEU A 579 10.99 -9.15 -19.77
CA LEU A 579 12.41 -9.25 -19.50
C LEU A 579 13.16 -9.89 -20.67
N GLY A 580 12.61 -10.97 -21.24
CA GLY A 580 13.12 -11.63 -22.44
C GLY A 580 13.16 -10.69 -23.64
N ILE A 581 12.12 -9.86 -23.86
CA ILE A 581 12.12 -8.86 -24.93
C ILE A 581 13.17 -7.77 -24.68
N ALA A 582 13.25 -7.22 -23.46
CA ALA A 582 14.23 -6.19 -23.12
C ALA A 582 15.68 -6.70 -23.30
N ARG A 583 15.98 -7.91 -22.81
CA ARG A 583 17.27 -8.60 -23.01
C ARG A 583 17.55 -8.91 -24.48
N GLY A 584 16.54 -9.32 -25.25
CA GLY A 584 16.65 -9.52 -26.70
C GLY A 584 17.05 -8.24 -27.44
N ILE A 585 16.43 -7.10 -27.12
CA ILE A 585 16.80 -5.79 -27.67
C ILE A 585 18.26 -5.44 -27.31
N CYS A 586 18.65 -5.57 -26.04
CA CYS A 586 20.01 -5.28 -25.60
C CYS A 586 21.06 -6.23 -26.22
N SER A 587 20.65 -7.45 -26.61
CA SER A 587 21.51 -8.40 -27.32
C SER A 587 21.70 -8.02 -28.79
N LEU A 588 20.69 -7.40 -29.42
CA LEU A 588 20.79 -6.83 -30.77
C LEU A 588 21.57 -5.50 -30.80
N ALA A 589 21.45 -4.70 -29.74
CA ALA A 589 22.12 -3.41 -29.57
C ALA A 589 22.95 -3.37 -28.27
N PRO A 590 24.19 -3.92 -28.28
CA PRO A 590 25.02 -4.02 -27.06
C PRO A 590 25.46 -2.70 -26.44
N GLU A 591 25.34 -1.58 -27.16
CA GLU A 591 25.58 -0.22 -26.64
C GLU A 591 24.31 0.44 -26.07
N ALA A 592 23.17 -0.25 -26.09
CA ALA A 592 21.92 0.26 -25.54
C ALA A 592 21.96 0.37 -24.02
N THR A 593 21.41 1.48 -23.50
CA THR A 593 21.19 1.70 -22.07
C THR A 593 19.70 1.56 -21.74
N VAL A 594 19.42 0.92 -20.60
CA VAL A 594 18.07 0.73 -20.08
C VAL A 594 17.79 1.75 -18.98
N PHE A 595 16.66 2.43 -19.09
CA PHE A 595 16.14 3.35 -18.08
C PHE A 595 14.75 2.86 -17.64
N GLY A 596 14.70 2.12 -16.53
CA GLY A 596 13.45 1.55 -16.00
C GLY A 596 12.91 2.39 -14.84
N VAL A 597 11.67 2.89 -14.98
CA VAL A 597 10.98 3.65 -13.92
C VAL A 597 9.87 2.81 -13.32
N GLY A 598 9.76 2.74 -12.00
CA GLY A 598 8.68 2.01 -11.34
C GLY A 598 8.52 2.28 -9.85
N ASP A 599 7.60 1.56 -9.22
CA ASP A 599 7.20 1.71 -7.82
C ASP A 599 6.80 0.35 -7.26
N ASP A 600 7.71 -0.30 -6.55
CA ASP A 600 7.52 -1.63 -5.97
C ASP A 600 6.29 -1.71 -5.05
N TRP A 601 5.98 -0.61 -4.34
CA TRP A 601 4.76 -0.47 -3.55
C TRP A 601 3.47 -0.49 -4.40
N GLN A 602 3.56 -0.33 -5.73
CA GLN A 602 2.43 -0.42 -6.68
C GLN A 602 2.46 -1.67 -7.59
N ALA A 603 3.32 -2.67 -7.32
CA ALA A 603 3.43 -3.91 -8.11
C ALA A 603 2.32 -4.94 -7.80
N ILE A 604 1.07 -4.57 -8.08
CA ILE A 604 -0.13 -5.37 -7.80
C ILE A 604 -0.52 -6.36 -8.92
N ASN A 605 0.26 -6.44 -10.00
CA ASN A 605 -0.09 -7.20 -11.21
C ASN A 605 0.43 -8.66 -11.23
N GLY A 606 0.84 -9.21 -10.08
CA GLY A 606 1.37 -10.58 -9.99
C GLY A 606 0.40 -11.69 -10.46
N PHE A 607 -0.91 -11.46 -10.35
CA PHE A 607 -1.93 -12.37 -10.91
C PHE A 607 -1.87 -12.47 -12.45
N ALA A 608 -1.33 -11.45 -13.13
CA ALA A 608 -1.12 -11.41 -14.58
C ALA A 608 0.27 -11.91 -15.01
N GLY A 609 1.08 -12.43 -14.07
CA GLY A 609 2.43 -12.93 -14.33
C GLY A 609 3.55 -11.91 -14.16
N SER A 610 3.27 -10.74 -13.59
CA SER A 610 4.32 -9.81 -13.14
C SER A 610 5.07 -10.39 -11.92
N ASP A 611 6.35 -10.07 -11.79
CA ASP A 611 7.23 -10.58 -10.74
C ASP A 611 8.15 -9.47 -10.23
N LEU A 612 7.95 -9.08 -8.97
CA LEU A 612 8.68 -7.97 -8.36
C LEU A 612 10.19 -8.26 -8.24
N ARG A 613 10.62 -9.53 -8.30
CA ARG A 613 12.04 -9.90 -8.22
C ARG A 613 12.86 -9.31 -9.36
N PHE A 614 12.26 -9.04 -10.52
CA PHE A 614 12.96 -8.35 -11.62
C PHE A 614 13.21 -6.86 -11.33
N PHE A 615 12.30 -6.22 -10.56
CA PHE A 615 12.49 -4.86 -10.08
C PHE A 615 13.55 -4.80 -8.98
N GLN A 616 13.45 -5.68 -7.97
CA GLN A 616 14.42 -5.76 -6.88
C GLN A 616 15.82 -6.20 -7.34
N GLY A 617 15.89 -7.04 -8.37
CA GLY A 617 17.12 -7.54 -8.98
C GLY A 617 17.51 -6.82 -10.26
N PHE A 618 17.21 -5.52 -10.43
CA PHE A 618 17.52 -4.78 -11.67
C PHE A 618 19.00 -4.91 -12.06
N GLY A 619 19.91 -4.82 -11.08
CA GLY A 619 21.35 -4.97 -11.30
C GLY A 619 21.82 -6.37 -11.68
N ASP A 620 21.07 -7.41 -11.32
CA ASP A 620 21.31 -8.79 -11.79
C ASP A 620 20.81 -9.01 -13.22
N VAL A 621 19.92 -8.14 -13.71
CA VAL A 621 19.37 -8.17 -15.07
C VAL A 621 20.20 -7.30 -16.02
N PHE A 622 20.57 -6.11 -15.57
CA PHE A 622 21.25 -5.07 -16.34
C PHE A 622 22.51 -4.63 -15.58
N GLU A 623 23.65 -5.21 -15.96
CA GLU A 623 24.97 -4.92 -15.38
C GLU A 623 25.33 -3.42 -15.50
N GLU A 624 26.26 -2.94 -14.66
CA GLU A 624 26.70 -1.54 -14.60
C GLU A 624 25.52 -0.54 -14.48
N SER A 625 24.59 -0.86 -13.58
CA SER A 625 23.41 -0.05 -13.26
C SER A 625 23.57 0.80 -12.00
N ARG A 626 22.72 1.83 -11.89
CA ARG A 626 22.51 2.62 -10.67
C ARG A 626 21.02 2.78 -10.35
N GLU A 627 20.72 2.95 -9.07
CA GLU A 627 19.41 3.32 -8.55
C GLU A 627 19.34 4.84 -8.33
N ILE A 628 18.16 5.42 -8.58
CA ILE A 628 17.80 6.81 -8.29
C ILE A 628 16.44 6.80 -7.63
N HIS A 629 16.31 7.43 -6.47
CA HIS A 629 15.06 7.46 -5.70
C HIS A 629 14.29 8.76 -5.98
N MET A 630 12.97 8.65 -6.12
CA MET A 630 12.05 9.78 -6.30
C MET A 630 10.90 9.67 -5.29
N GLU A 631 11.14 10.23 -4.10
CA GLU A 631 10.26 10.09 -2.93
C GLU A 631 9.14 11.15 -2.94
N ARG A 632 9.35 12.29 -3.58
CA ARG A 632 8.43 13.43 -3.54
C ARG A 632 7.11 13.22 -4.29
N ASN A 633 6.02 13.05 -3.56
CA ASN A 633 4.67 12.97 -4.09
C ASN A 633 4.12 14.38 -4.47
N TYR A 634 3.87 14.59 -5.76
CA TYR A 634 3.30 15.83 -6.34
C TYR A 634 1.78 15.83 -6.48
N ARG A 635 1.12 14.70 -6.22
CA ARG A 635 -0.31 14.48 -6.43
C ARG A 635 -1.14 14.83 -5.20
N SER A 636 -0.64 14.44 -4.03
CA SER A 636 -1.47 14.24 -2.83
C SER A 636 -1.09 15.17 -1.70
N ALA A 637 -2.10 15.56 -0.91
CA ALA A 637 -1.98 16.30 0.33
C ALA A 637 -1.25 15.48 1.43
N VAL A 638 -0.65 16.17 2.40
CA VAL A 638 0.28 15.60 3.40
C VAL A 638 -0.28 14.35 4.09
N ARG A 639 -1.47 14.43 4.69
CA ARG A 639 -2.06 13.29 5.42
C ARG A 639 -2.34 12.09 4.52
N ILE A 640 -2.63 12.30 3.23
CA ILE A 640 -2.86 11.20 2.28
C ILE A 640 -1.57 10.41 2.03
N VAL A 641 -0.43 11.11 1.94
CA VAL A 641 0.90 10.49 1.78
C VAL A 641 1.27 9.74 3.06
N GLU A 642 1.08 10.37 4.22
CA GLU A 642 1.33 9.77 5.53
C GLU A 642 0.50 8.49 5.77
N VAL A 643 -0.79 8.50 5.42
CA VAL A 643 -1.65 7.30 5.47
C VAL A 643 -1.20 6.22 4.49
N GLY A 644 -0.73 6.60 3.29
CA GLY A 644 -0.09 5.65 2.37
C GLY A 644 1.14 4.98 2.98
N ASN A 645 2.02 5.76 3.61
CA ASN A 645 3.20 5.26 4.29
C ASN A 645 2.84 4.37 5.50
N GLY A 646 1.84 4.75 6.29
CA GLY A 646 1.35 3.97 7.44
C GLY A 646 0.80 2.58 7.06
N ALA A 647 0.15 2.46 5.90
CA ALA A 647 -0.29 1.15 5.38
C ALA A 647 0.88 0.24 4.96
N MET A 648 2.03 0.86 4.65
CA MET A 648 3.30 0.23 4.26
C MET A 648 4.32 0.24 5.41
N GLU A 649 3.88 0.36 6.67
CA GLU A 649 4.75 0.33 7.85
C GLU A 649 5.69 -0.89 7.83
N GLY A 650 6.98 -0.64 8.05
CA GLY A 650 8.05 -1.64 8.00
C GLY A 650 8.76 -1.78 6.64
N MET A 651 8.30 -1.06 5.60
CA MET A 651 8.93 -1.02 4.27
C MET A 651 9.82 0.23 4.11
N ASP A 652 10.89 0.11 3.32
CA ASP A 652 11.87 1.17 3.09
C ASP A 652 11.40 2.27 2.10
N ASP A 653 12.07 3.42 2.15
CA ASP A 653 11.89 4.62 1.31
C ASP A 653 10.46 5.18 1.29
N PRO A 654 9.92 5.72 2.41
CA PRO A 654 8.57 6.29 2.43
C PRO A 654 8.42 7.52 1.51
N GLY A 655 7.21 7.72 0.97
CA GLY A 655 6.91 8.89 0.14
C GLY A 655 6.84 10.19 0.97
N VAL A 656 7.27 11.31 0.39
CA VAL A 656 7.25 12.63 1.05
C VAL A 656 6.32 13.57 0.29
N ALA A 657 5.37 14.22 0.96
CA ALA A 657 4.48 15.17 0.29
C ALA A 657 5.24 16.43 -0.19
N HIS A 658 5.04 16.83 -1.46
CA HIS A 658 5.53 18.13 -1.96
C HIS A 658 4.58 19.29 -1.56
N SER A 659 3.29 19.00 -1.35
CA SER A 659 2.30 20.01 -0.94
C SER A 659 2.39 20.30 0.56
N GLU A 660 2.12 21.55 0.96
CA GLU A 660 1.87 21.93 2.36
C GLU A 660 0.38 21.73 2.74
N GLU A 661 -0.52 21.51 1.77
CA GLU A 661 -1.93 21.22 2.02
C GLU A 661 -2.06 19.92 2.83
N GLN A 662 -2.69 20.02 4.00
CA GLN A 662 -2.86 18.86 4.90
C GLN A 662 -3.77 17.79 4.31
N GLY A 663 -4.82 18.20 3.59
CA GLY A 663 -5.91 17.33 3.18
C GLY A 663 -6.71 16.80 4.37
N LYS A 664 -7.57 15.83 4.12
CA LYS A 664 -8.36 15.17 5.17
C LYS A 664 -8.38 13.66 4.97
N VAL A 665 -8.29 12.94 6.08
CA VAL A 665 -8.56 11.50 6.12
C VAL A 665 -9.61 11.25 7.19
N ILE A 666 -10.68 10.57 6.81
CA ILE A 666 -11.78 10.20 7.70
C ILE A 666 -11.85 8.68 7.76
N GLN A 667 -12.06 8.12 8.95
CA GLN A 667 -12.48 6.72 9.12
C GLN A 667 -13.92 6.67 9.64
N VAL A 668 -14.73 5.81 9.03
CA VAL A 668 -16.13 5.56 9.43
C VAL A 668 -16.40 4.06 9.57
N ASP A 669 -16.99 3.66 10.69
CA ASP A 669 -17.43 2.27 10.91
C ASP A 669 -18.90 2.10 10.48
N LEU A 670 -19.09 1.32 9.42
CA LEU A 670 -20.39 0.99 8.86
C LEU A 670 -21.25 0.12 9.79
N ALA A 671 -20.64 -0.63 10.72
CA ALA A 671 -21.39 -1.42 11.69
C ALA A 671 -22.24 -0.54 12.63
N LEU A 672 -21.77 0.70 12.87
CA LEU A 672 -22.46 1.75 13.63
C LEU A 672 -23.50 2.53 12.82
N PHE A 673 -23.61 2.33 11.51
CA PHE A 673 -24.64 2.99 10.71
C PHE A 673 -26.04 2.43 11.03
N GLU A 674 -26.99 3.35 11.20
CA GLU A 674 -28.42 3.05 11.16
C GLU A 674 -29.11 3.95 10.12
N PRO A 675 -29.68 3.40 9.04
CA PRO A 675 -30.47 4.19 8.09
C PRO A 675 -31.74 4.72 8.76
N ASN A 676 -32.22 5.89 8.33
CA ASN A 676 -33.49 6.46 8.79
C ASN A 676 -34.69 5.68 8.22
N LYS A 677 -35.92 6.04 8.59
CA LYS A 677 -37.11 5.32 8.09
C LYS A 677 -37.28 5.37 6.58
N LYS A 678 -37.04 6.53 5.96
CA LYS A 678 -37.14 6.76 4.50
C LYS A 678 -36.17 5.84 3.75
N GLU A 679 -34.90 5.83 4.16
CA GLU A 679 -33.85 4.96 3.63
C GLU A 679 -34.18 3.47 3.84
N LYS A 680 -34.68 3.07 5.02
CA LYS A 680 -35.12 1.69 5.29
C LYS A 680 -36.26 1.23 4.38
N ARG A 681 -37.18 2.13 3.98
CA ARG A 681 -38.26 1.83 3.03
C ARG A 681 -37.77 1.78 1.58
N GLN A 682 -36.86 2.67 1.20
CA GLN A 682 -36.33 2.75 -0.17
C GLN A 682 -35.27 1.67 -0.48
N HIS A 683 -34.50 1.27 0.53
CA HIS A 683 -33.40 0.32 0.47
C HIS A 683 -33.64 -0.83 1.46
N GLU A 684 -34.80 -1.48 1.32
CA GLU A 684 -35.07 -2.73 2.03
C GLU A 684 -33.90 -3.71 1.77
N ALA A 685 -33.37 -4.29 2.85
CA ALA A 685 -32.21 -5.19 2.84
C ALA A 685 -30.84 -4.59 2.41
N ASP A 686 -30.71 -3.28 2.21
CA ASP A 686 -29.43 -2.63 1.84
C ASP A 686 -29.15 -1.37 2.67
N ALA A 687 -28.36 -1.53 3.73
CA ALA A 687 -27.91 -0.41 4.57
C ALA A 687 -26.66 0.30 4.01
N VAL A 688 -25.96 -0.29 3.04
CA VAL A 688 -24.67 0.22 2.55
C VAL A 688 -24.90 1.32 1.52
N THR A 689 -25.82 1.12 0.57
CA THR A 689 -26.16 2.12 -0.43
C THR A 689 -26.50 3.51 0.17
N PRO A 690 -27.44 3.63 1.14
CA PRO A 690 -27.72 4.93 1.76
C PRO A 690 -26.54 5.50 2.58
N ALA A 691 -25.77 4.66 3.28
CA ALA A 691 -24.56 5.10 3.98
C ALA A 691 -23.55 5.75 3.03
N ILE A 692 -23.21 5.06 1.93
CA ILE A 692 -22.26 5.55 0.93
C ILE A 692 -22.82 6.76 0.18
N ALA A 693 -24.13 6.83 -0.07
CA ALA A 693 -24.75 8.03 -0.64
C ALA A 693 -24.54 9.27 0.25
N ARG A 694 -24.66 9.15 1.58
CA ARG A 694 -24.39 10.26 2.52
C ARG A 694 -22.92 10.71 2.46
N LEU A 695 -21.97 9.76 2.45
CA LEU A 695 -20.53 10.06 2.34
C LEU A 695 -20.18 10.73 1.00
N VAL A 696 -20.74 10.23 -0.11
CA VAL A 696 -20.57 10.83 -1.43
C VAL A 696 -21.15 12.25 -1.46
N ARG A 697 -22.35 12.45 -0.91
CA ARG A 697 -22.99 13.78 -0.88
C ARG A 697 -22.16 14.78 -0.07
N TYR A 698 -21.65 14.37 1.09
CA TYR A 698 -20.75 15.17 1.94
C TYR A 698 -19.54 15.72 1.17
N GLU A 699 -18.91 14.91 0.32
CA GLU A 699 -17.76 15.38 -0.49
C GLU A 699 -18.17 16.20 -1.72
N VAL A 700 -19.25 15.83 -2.43
CA VAL A 700 -19.68 16.59 -3.61
C VAL A 700 -20.28 17.96 -3.23
N GLU A 701 -20.96 18.09 -2.09
CA GLU A 701 -21.39 19.38 -1.53
C GLU A 701 -20.20 20.31 -1.23
N ARG A 702 -19.03 19.75 -0.91
CA ARG A 702 -17.76 20.48 -0.73
C ARG A 702 -17.05 20.78 -2.05
N GLY A 703 -17.66 20.43 -3.19
CA GLY A 703 -17.16 20.69 -4.53
C GLY A 703 -16.26 19.62 -5.13
N MET A 704 -16.02 18.50 -4.44
CA MET A 704 -15.14 17.44 -4.91
C MET A 704 -15.82 16.57 -5.99
N ASP A 705 -15.02 16.01 -6.90
CA ASP A 705 -15.42 14.83 -7.69
C ASP A 705 -15.01 13.57 -6.91
N VAL A 706 -15.84 12.52 -6.94
CA VAL A 706 -15.73 11.38 -6.00
C VAL A 706 -15.62 10.05 -6.73
N THR A 707 -14.64 9.23 -6.35
CA THR A 707 -14.55 7.83 -6.79
C THR A 707 -14.60 6.88 -5.60
N ILE A 708 -15.53 5.93 -5.65
CA ILE A 708 -15.61 4.81 -4.72
C ILE A 708 -14.71 3.68 -5.23
N LEU A 709 -13.83 3.15 -4.36
CA LEU A 709 -12.97 2.02 -4.65
C LEU A 709 -13.33 0.81 -3.80
N SER A 710 -13.52 -0.34 -4.43
CA SER A 710 -13.73 -1.63 -3.76
C SER A 710 -12.62 -2.64 -4.06
N ARG A 711 -12.45 -3.64 -3.19
CA ARG A 711 -11.51 -4.75 -3.41
C ARG A 711 -11.88 -5.58 -4.64
N THR A 712 -13.17 -5.78 -4.89
CA THR A 712 -13.69 -6.64 -5.98
C THR A 712 -14.84 -5.97 -6.75
N ASN A 713 -15.17 -6.51 -7.93
CA ASN A 713 -16.30 -6.05 -8.77
C ASN A 713 -17.70 -6.38 -8.20
N THR A 714 -17.74 -6.92 -6.99
CA THR A 714 -18.95 -7.28 -6.25
C THR A 714 -18.86 -6.63 -4.88
N VAL A 715 -19.77 -5.68 -4.64
CA VAL A 715 -19.88 -4.91 -3.41
C VAL A 715 -20.76 -5.66 -2.42
N LEU A 716 -20.34 -5.69 -1.16
CA LEU A 716 -21.19 -6.07 -0.03
C LEU A 716 -22.21 -4.97 0.19
N THR A 717 -23.50 -5.27 0.06
CA THR A 717 -24.59 -4.32 0.34
C THR A 717 -25.23 -4.54 1.71
N GLY A 718 -24.45 -5.13 2.62
CA GLY A 718 -24.89 -5.45 3.98
C GLY A 718 -25.70 -6.74 4.03
N ARG A 719 -26.67 -6.80 4.93
CA ARG A 719 -27.54 -7.96 5.15
C ARG A 719 -28.98 -7.47 5.28
N GLY A 720 -29.92 -8.38 5.03
CA GLY A 720 -31.35 -8.05 5.00
C GLY A 720 -31.88 -7.32 6.23
N SER A 721 -33.08 -6.71 6.11
CA SER A 721 -33.88 -6.27 7.27
C SER A 721 -34.10 -7.40 8.28
N ASP A 722 -34.21 -8.64 7.79
CA ASP A 722 -34.28 -9.86 8.58
C ASP A 722 -32.91 -10.48 8.92
N ASP A 723 -31.82 -9.88 8.43
CA ASP A 723 -30.40 -10.30 8.54
C ASP A 723 -30.11 -11.71 7.98
N THR A 724 -31.02 -12.28 7.19
CA THR A 724 -31.00 -13.69 6.76
C THR A 724 -30.08 -14.02 5.59
N GLN A 725 -29.67 -13.03 4.79
CA GLN A 725 -28.74 -13.21 3.68
C GLN A 725 -27.80 -12.01 3.56
N ILE A 726 -26.54 -12.30 3.17
CA ILE A 726 -25.56 -11.28 2.78
C ILE A 726 -25.92 -10.78 1.38
N GLY A 727 -26.23 -9.49 1.28
CA GLY A 727 -26.48 -8.81 0.03
C GLY A 727 -25.17 -8.61 -0.73
N PHE A 728 -25.15 -9.05 -1.99
CA PHE A 728 -24.06 -8.81 -2.92
C PHE A 728 -24.61 -8.11 -4.16
N SER A 729 -24.05 -6.95 -4.49
CA SER A 729 -24.41 -6.20 -5.70
C SER A 729 -23.21 -6.08 -6.63
N LYS A 730 -23.45 -6.21 -7.95
CA LYS A 730 -22.40 -5.94 -8.94
C LYS A 730 -22.11 -4.44 -8.98
N GLU A 731 -20.84 -4.08 -9.20
CA GLU A 731 -20.33 -2.71 -9.18
C GLU A 731 -21.25 -1.68 -9.88
N HIS A 732 -21.77 -2.03 -11.07
CA HIS A 732 -22.68 -1.17 -11.85
C HIS A 732 -24.08 -1.03 -11.22
N LYS A 733 -24.61 -2.07 -10.57
CA LYS A 733 -25.92 -2.03 -9.88
C LYS A 733 -25.82 -1.23 -8.59
N PHE A 734 -24.74 -1.42 -7.83
CA PHE A 734 -24.49 -0.65 -6.61
C PHE A 734 -24.31 0.83 -6.92
N LEU A 735 -23.47 1.19 -7.90
CA LEU A 735 -23.32 2.58 -8.34
C LEU A 735 -24.66 3.18 -8.83
N ALA A 736 -25.49 2.42 -9.53
CA ALA A 736 -26.82 2.88 -9.93
C ALA A 736 -27.77 3.07 -8.72
N GLY A 737 -27.63 2.28 -7.66
CA GLY A 737 -28.30 2.48 -6.38
C GLY A 737 -27.88 3.79 -5.73
N VAL A 738 -26.57 3.97 -5.50
CA VAL A 738 -26.01 5.20 -4.91
C VAL A 738 -26.42 6.45 -5.70
N LYS A 739 -26.35 6.41 -7.05
CA LYS A 739 -26.75 7.56 -7.90
C LYS A 739 -28.23 7.90 -7.84
N ARG A 740 -29.12 6.98 -7.44
CA ARG A 740 -30.55 7.29 -7.22
C ARG A 740 -30.81 8.01 -5.90
N CYS A 741 -29.91 7.88 -4.93
CA CYS A 741 -29.98 8.58 -3.64
C CYS A 741 -29.46 10.03 -3.71
N LEU A 742 -29.03 10.49 -4.89
CA LEU A 742 -28.33 11.76 -5.11
C LEU A 742 -29.06 12.60 -6.16
N PRO A 743 -29.12 13.95 -6.00
CA PRO A 743 -29.59 14.85 -7.05
C PRO A 743 -28.89 14.64 -8.40
N THR A 744 -29.62 14.85 -9.49
CA THR A 744 -29.21 14.53 -10.87
C THR A 744 -27.90 15.23 -11.27
N GLU A 745 -27.72 16.45 -10.78
CA GLU A 745 -26.57 17.32 -11.03
C GLU A 745 -25.28 16.69 -10.49
N ILE A 746 -25.32 16.19 -9.26
CA ILE A 746 -24.16 15.63 -8.57
C ILE A 746 -23.91 14.15 -8.91
N ALA A 747 -24.95 13.40 -9.27
CA ALA A 747 -24.83 11.98 -9.64
C ALA A 747 -23.89 11.75 -10.83
N SER A 748 -23.66 12.76 -11.67
CA SER A 748 -22.70 12.71 -12.78
C SER A 748 -21.23 12.58 -12.34
N LYS A 749 -20.86 13.21 -11.22
CA LYS A 749 -19.48 13.32 -10.65
C LYS A 749 -19.01 12.07 -9.89
N VAL A 750 -19.88 11.07 -9.75
CA VAL A 750 -19.65 9.89 -8.92
C VAL A 750 -19.22 8.71 -9.78
N HIS A 751 -18.05 8.16 -9.50
CA HIS A 751 -17.52 6.97 -10.16
C HIS A 751 -17.34 5.82 -9.16
N LEU A 752 -17.30 4.60 -9.67
CA LEU A 752 -16.94 3.42 -8.88
C LEU A 752 -16.05 2.50 -9.71
N SER A 753 -15.02 1.94 -9.08
CA SER A 753 -14.11 0.99 -9.71
C SER A 753 -13.51 0.04 -8.67
N THR A 754 -12.83 -1.01 -9.13
CA THR A 754 -11.98 -1.80 -8.23
C THR A 754 -10.61 -1.13 -8.08
N ALA A 755 -9.95 -1.30 -6.94
CA ALA A 755 -8.60 -0.76 -6.70
C ALA A 755 -7.61 -1.16 -7.82
N HIS A 756 -7.71 -2.40 -8.32
CA HIS A 756 -6.95 -2.89 -9.49
C HIS A 756 -7.25 -2.10 -10.77
N LYS A 757 -8.54 -1.99 -11.16
CA LYS A 757 -8.95 -1.31 -12.41
C LYS A 757 -8.71 0.21 -12.36
N TYR A 758 -8.54 0.78 -11.16
CA TYR A 758 -8.22 2.20 -10.95
C TYR A 758 -6.71 2.50 -10.83
N LYS A 759 -5.81 1.50 -10.91
CA LYS A 759 -4.35 1.75 -10.99
C LYS A 759 -4.06 2.74 -12.12
N GLY A 760 -3.17 3.69 -11.85
CA GLY A 760 -2.80 4.79 -12.77
C GLY A 760 -3.73 6.01 -12.73
N GLN A 761 -4.99 5.85 -12.31
CA GLN A 761 -5.93 6.98 -12.15
C GLN A 761 -5.76 7.65 -10.78
N GLU A 762 -6.49 8.74 -10.56
CA GLU A 762 -6.48 9.62 -9.38
C GLU A 762 -7.78 10.45 -9.34
N GLN A 763 -8.20 10.90 -8.15
CA GLN A 763 -9.39 11.71 -7.96
C GLN A 763 -9.22 12.68 -6.77
N ASP A 764 -9.97 13.78 -6.77
CA ASP A 764 -9.96 14.76 -5.67
C ASP A 764 -10.33 14.11 -4.31
N ALA A 765 -11.44 13.36 -4.30
CA ALA A 765 -11.89 12.55 -3.16
C ALA A 765 -12.00 11.05 -3.51
N ILE A 766 -11.49 10.19 -2.62
CA ILE A 766 -11.65 8.72 -2.69
C ILE A 766 -12.41 8.19 -1.48
N ILE A 767 -13.32 7.25 -1.72
CA ILE A 767 -13.94 6.43 -0.68
C ILE A 767 -13.46 4.99 -0.86
N VAL A 768 -12.64 4.47 0.06
CA VAL A 768 -12.25 3.05 0.09
C VAL A 768 -13.32 2.29 0.86
N LEU A 769 -14.10 1.47 0.15
CA LEU A 769 -15.39 0.95 0.61
C LEU A 769 -15.30 -0.23 1.59
N ASP A 770 -14.25 -1.04 1.47
CA ASP A 770 -14.15 -2.35 2.12
C ASP A 770 -12.79 -2.58 2.79
N ALA A 771 -12.27 -1.58 3.50
CA ALA A 771 -10.98 -1.60 4.20
C ALA A 771 -11.00 -2.42 5.51
N GLN A 772 -11.48 -3.66 5.44
CA GLN A 772 -11.79 -4.53 6.58
C GLN A 772 -11.10 -5.90 6.51
N ILE A 773 -11.14 -6.63 7.64
CA ILE A 773 -10.70 -8.03 7.74
C ILE A 773 -11.43 -8.91 6.69
N GLY A 774 -10.70 -9.83 6.05
CA GLY A 774 -11.22 -10.69 4.98
C GLY A 774 -11.47 -9.97 3.64
N ARG A 775 -11.12 -8.69 3.53
CA ARG A 775 -11.11 -7.89 2.29
C ARG A 775 -9.74 -7.33 1.98
N TYR A 776 -9.02 -6.87 3.00
CA TYR A 776 -7.61 -6.53 2.91
C TYR A 776 -6.89 -7.16 4.13
N PRO A 777 -6.14 -8.27 3.96
CA PRO A 777 -6.01 -9.05 2.72
C PRO A 777 -7.27 -9.86 2.38
N LEU A 778 -7.49 -10.15 1.10
CA LEU A 778 -8.43 -11.16 0.61
C LEU A 778 -7.67 -12.41 0.17
N ILE A 779 -7.40 -13.32 1.12
CA ILE A 779 -6.72 -14.59 0.83
C ILE A 779 -7.77 -15.66 0.55
N HIS A 780 -7.68 -16.32 -0.62
CA HIS A 780 -8.59 -17.39 -1.01
C HIS A 780 -7.82 -18.69 -1.25
N GLN A 781 -8.28 -19.78 -0.63
CA GLN A 781 -7.71 -21.14 -0.65
C GLN A 781 -7.07 -21.62 -1.98
N THR A 782 -7.59 -21.25 -3.16
CA THR A 782 -6.98 -21.65 -4.44
C THR A 782 -5.55 -21.15 -4.65
N TRP A 783 -5.04 -20.29 -3.77
CA TRP A 783 -3.63 -19.93 -3.71
C TRP A 783 -2.72 -21.16 -3.56
N GLU A 784 -3.21 -22.26 -2.96
CA GLU A 784 -2.47 -23.53 -2.83
C GLU A 784 -1.99 -24.05 -4.20
N PHE A 785 -2.81 -23.91 -5.25
CA PHE A 785 -2.46 -24.29 -6.61
C PHE A 785 -1.41 -23.36 -7.26
N GLY A 786 -1.15 -22.21 -6.65
CA GLY A 786 -0.09 -21.27 -7.00
C GLY A 786 1.29 -21.67 -6.48
N ARG A 787 1.38 -22.51 -5.43
CA ARG A 787 2.64 -22.87 -4.74
C ARG A 787 3.69 -23.44 -5.68
N ILE A 788 3.29 -24.26 -6.65
CA ILE A 788 4.19 -24.79 -7.70
C ILE A 788 4.93 -23.68 -8.46
N PHE A 789 4.31 -22.52 -8.64
CA PHE A 789 4.90 -21.37 -9.33
C PHE A 789 5.83 -20.53 -8.44
N GLY A 790 5.73 -20.68 -7.11
CA GLY A 790 6.48 -19.94 -6.11
C GLY A 790 5.62 -19.11 -5.15
N ASP A 791 4.29 -19.17 -5.26
CA ASP A 791 3.39 -18.39 -4.39
C ASP A 791 3.48 -18.85 -2.93
N SER A 792 3.54 -17.88 -2.02
CA SER A 792 3.47 -18.05 -0.56
C SER A 792 2.41 -17.14 0.04
N LEU A 793 1.97 -17.44 1.27
CA LEU A 793 1.05 -16.55 2.02
C LEU A 793 1.63 -15.14 2.18
N ASP A 794 2.92 -15.03 2.50
CA ASP A 794 3.61 -13.73 2.64
C ASP A 794 3.55 -12.89 1.36
N SER A 795 3.92 -13.48 0.22
CA SER A 795 3.91 -12.78 -1.08
C SER A 795 2.51 -12.34 -1.51
N ILE A 796 1.47 -13.07 -1.08
CA ILE A 796 0.06 -12.72 -1.28
C ILE A 796 -0.35 -11.59 -0.33
N GLU A 797 0.00 -11.67 0.95
CA GLU A 797 -0.28 -10.58 1.91
C GLU A 797 0.38 -9.28 1.44
N GLU A 798 1.65 -9.31 1.05
CA GLU A 798 2.37 -8.16 0.51
C GLU A 798 1.71 -7.60 -0.75
N ALA A 799 1.17 -8.43 -1.63
CA ALA A 799 0.41 -7.99 -2.80
C ALA A 799 -0.92 -7.31 -2.41
N GLU A 800 -1.64 -7.86 -1.44
CA GLU A 800 -2.88 -7.28 -0.93
C GLU A 800 -2.65 -5.97 -0.14
N ARG A 801 -1.54 -5.86 0.59
CA ARG A 801 -1.11 -4.63 1.27
C ARG A 801 -0.81 -3.53 0.28
N ARG A 802 -0.02 -3.85 -0.75
CA ARG A 802 0.26 -2.94 -1.88
C ARG A 802 -1.01 -2.56 -2.63
N LEU A 803 -2.02 -3.42 -2.70
CA LEU A 803 -3.33 -3.08 -3.26
C LEU A 803 -4.11 -2.09 -2.39
N LEU A 804 -4.08 -2.21 -1.06
CA LEU A 804 -4.67 -1.21 -0.17
C LEU A 804 -3.95 0.14 -0.31
N TYR A 805 -2.62 0.15 -0.26
CA TYR A 805 -1.80 1.34 -0.54
C TYR A 805 -2.14 1.96 -1.89
N VAL A 806 -2.26 1.14 -2.95
CA VAL A 806 -2.69 1.59 -4.28
C VAL A 806 -4.07 2.23 -4.24
N ALA A 807 -5.01 1.78 -3.41
CA ALA A 807 -6.32 2.42 -3.27
C ALA A 807 -6.26 3.75 -2.49
N LEU A 808 -5.58 3.79 -1.34
CA LEU A 808 -5.45 4.98 -0.48
C LEU A 808 -4.79 6.15 -1.24
N THR A 809 -3.71 5.86 -1.99
CA THR A 809 -2.92 6.83 -2.78
C THR A 809 -3.55 7.33 -4.10
N ARG A 810 -4.84 7.05 -4.33
CA ARG A 810 -5.60 7.64 -5.46
C ARG A 810 -6.23 8.97 -5.10
N ALA A 811 -6.35 9.29 -3.81
CA ALA A 811 -6.82 10.57 -3.34
C ALA A 811 -5.79 11.67 -3.59
N LYS A 812 -6.28 12.86 -3.95
CA LYS A 812 -5.48 14.08 -3.96
C LYS A 812 -5.64 14.84 -2.65
N ARG A 813 -6.88 15.01 -2.16
CA ARG A 813 -7.21 15.94 -1.08
C ARG A 813 -7.98 15.30 0.06
N GLU A 814 -8.97 14.47 -0.27
CA GLU A 814 -9.87 13.86 0.71
C GLU A 814 -9.87 12.33 0.55
N LEU A 815 -9.82 11.61 1.67
CA LEU A 815 -9.88 10.15 1.72
C LEU A 815 -10.83 9.73 2.83
N ILE A 816 -11.83 8.92 2.48
CA ILE A 816 -12.73 8.26 3.43
C ILE A 816 -12.43 6.77 3.41
N ILE A 817 -12.07 6.23 4.58
CA ILE A 817 -11.82 4.81 4.81
C ILE A 817 -13.07 4.24 5.48
N VAL A 818 -13.79 3.37 4.76
CA VAL A 818 -14.96 2.68 5.28
C VAL A 818 -14.53 1.31 5.83
N THR A 819 -14.74 1.13 7.13
CA THR A 819 -14.55 -0.13 7.83
C THR A 819 -15.91 -0.73 8.18
N ASP A 820 -15.97 -2.04 8.43
CA ASP A 820 -17.18 -2.74 8.85
C ASP A 820 -16.77 -3.98 9.68
N TYR A 821 -17.74 -4.65 10.27
CA TYR A 821 -17.57 -5.85 11.07
C TYR A 821 -16.92 -7.01 10.27
N PRO A 822 -15.85 -7.67 10.79
CA PRO A 822 -15.46 -7.72 12.21
C PRO A 822 -14.44 -6.66 12.66
N GLY A 823 -14.04 -5.73 11.80
CA GLY A 823 -13.12 -4.66 12.17
C GLY A 823 -12.24 -4.17 11.00
N PRO A 824 -11.46 -3.10 11.24
CA PRO A 824 -10.53 -2.52 10.26
C PRO A 824 -9.51 -3.55 9.76
N SER A 825 -9.03 -3.34 8.54
CA SER A 825 -7.98 -4.15 7.95
C SER A 825 -6.71 -4.18 8.83
N PRO A 826 -6.04 -5.33 9.00
CA PRO A 826 -4.75 -5.44 9.68
C PRO A 826 -3.62 -4.57 9.09
N PHE A 827 -3.82 -4.00 7.91
CA PHE A 827 -2.91 -3.04 7.26
C PHE A 827 -3.12 -1.59 7.71
N LEU A 828 -4.25 -1.28 8.36
CA LEU A 828 -4.51 0.06 8.91
C LEU A 828 -3.82 0.28 10.28
N ALA A 829 -3.26 -0.75 10.92
CA ALA A 829 -2.64 -0.60 12.24
C ALA A 829 -1.52 0.47 12.28
N GLY A 830 -0.68 0.54 11.25
CA GLY A 830 0.35 1.57 11.11
C GLY A 830 -0.19 2.93 10.65
N VAL A 831 -1.43 2.98 10.15
CA VAL A 831 -2.17 4.22 9.85
C VAL A 831 -2.79 4.79 11.14
N ASP A 832 -3.47 3.96 11.92
CA ASP A 832 -4.10 4.32 13.18
C ASP A 832 -3.06 4.86 14.18
N ALA A 833 -1.86 4.24 14.20
CA ALA A 833 -0.73 4.65 15.05
C ALA A 833 -0.22 6.09 14.79
N LEU A 834 -0.51 6.69 13.63
CA LEU A 834 -0.13 8.06 13.31
C LEU A 834 -1.02 9.11 14.00
N GLY A 835 -2.26 8.76 14.35
CA GLY A 835 -3.22 9.69 14.97
C GLY A 835 -3.66 10.85 14.07
N ILE A 836 -3.54 10.71 12.74
CA ILE A 836 -3.88 11.74 11.73
C ILE A 836 -5.25 11.52 11.04
N VAL A 837 -5.92 10.42 11.38
CA VAL A 837 -7.22 10.02 10.83
C VAL A 837 -8.32 10.55 11.73
N ASP A 838 -9.27 11.29 11.15
CA ASP A 838 -10.44 11.79 11.86
C ASP A 838 -11.49 10.65 11.96
N GLU A 839 -11.64 10.02 13.13
CA GLU A 839 -12.77 9.12 13.39
C GLU A 839 -14.06 9.93 13.57
N LEU A 840 -15.02 9.80 12.65
CA LEU A 840 -16.26 10.57 12.67
C LEU A 840 -17.49 9.67 12.76
N GLY A 841 -18.39 10.00 13.69
CA GLY A 841 -19.70 9.38 13.81
C GLY A 841 -20.66 9.78 12.68
N TRP A 842 -21.70 8.97 12.48
CA TRP A 842 -22.68 9.14 11.40
C TRP A 842 -23.54 10.41 11.52
N GLU A 843 -23.54 11.07 12.68
CA GLU A 843 -24.10 12.41 12.89
C GLU A 843 -23.44 13.50 12.03
N HIS A 844 -22.19 13.30 11.59
CA HIS A 844 -21.50 14.19 10.65
C HIS A 844 -21.98 14.01 9.20
N PHE A 845 -22.73 12.94 8.91
CA PHE A 845 -23.22 12.56 7.58
C PHE A 845 -24.76 12.41 7.61
N PRO A 846 -25.51 13.52 7.73
CA PRO A 846 -26.96 13.48 7.85
C PRO A 846 -27.65 12.93 6.60
N ALA A 847 -28.90 12.47 6.76
CA ALA A 847 -29.77 12.13 5.64
C ALA A 847 -30.01 13.33 4.70
N SER A 848 -30.53 13.06 3.49
CA SER A 848 -30.91 14.13 2.56
C SER A 848 -32.14 14.88 3.06
N THR A 849 -32.28 16.16 2.70
CA THR A 849 -33.43 17.00 3.04
C THR A 849 -34.37 17.28 1.87
N ASP A 850 -33.98 16.87 0.68
CA ASP A 850 -34.47 17.49 -0.56
C ASP A 850 -35.74 16.81 -1.13
N GLY A 851 -36.57 16.25 -0.25
CA GLY A 851 -37.84 15.65 -0.62
C GLY A 851 -38.90 15.95 0.42
N ASP A 852 -40.13 16.20 -0.05
CA ASP A 852 -41.29 16.40 0.82
C ASP A 852 -41.43 15.24 1.81
N THR A 853 -41.70 15.55 3.07
CA THR A 853 -41.97 14.54 4.09
C THR A 853 -43.24 13.80 3.72
N GLU A 854 -43.13 12.54 3.28
CA GLU A 854 -44.31 11.75 2.88
C GLU A 854 -45.12 11.27 4.09
N ASN A 855 -44.45 11.00 5.21
CA ASN A 855 -45.03 10.41 6.40
C ASN A 855 -44.40 11.00 7.65
N ILE A 856 -45.17 11.09 8.73
CA ILE A 856 -44.67 11.43 10.06
C ILE A 856 -44.96 10.30 11.07
N GLU A 857 -44.07 10.12 12.03
CA GLU A 857 -44.23 9.18 13.13
C GLU A 857 -44.56 9.92 14.43
N VAL A 858 -45.67 9.56 15.05
CA VAL A 858 -46.03 10.03 16.39
C VAL A 858 -45.52 9.03 17.41
N ARG A 859 -44.57 9.43 18.27
CA ARG A 859 -44.07 8.64 19.41
C ARG A 859 -44.72 9.09 20.71
N LEU A 860 -45.37 8.17 21.42
CA LEU A 860 -46.01 8.41 22.72
C LEU A 860 -45.19 7.72 23.82
N THR A 861 -44.54 8.52 24.68
CA THR A 861 -43.92 8.05 25.91
C THR A 861 -44.98 7.98 27.01
N THR A 862 -45.09 6.85 27.73
CA THR A 862 -46.12 6.65 28.77
C THR A 862 -45.50 6.20 30.09
N SER A 863 -46.15 6.45 31.23
CA SER A 863 -45.69 5.94 32.52
C SER A 863 -45.73 4.40 32.56
N PHE A 864 -44.69 3.79 33.15
CA PHE A 864 -44.51 2.33 33.15
C PHE A 864 -45.60 1.55 33.92
N GLU A 865 -46.32 2.20 34.84
CA GLU A 865 -47.29 1.55 35.74
C GLU A 865 -48.57 1.05 35.03
N THR A 866 -48.77 1.36 33.74
CA THR A 866 -50.03 1.07 33.03
C THR A 866 -49.89 0.21 31.77
N LYS A 867 -48.77 -0.52 31.59
CA LYS A 867 -48.43 -1.24 30.33
C LYS A 867 -49.57 -2.09 29.72
N ASP A 868 -50.28 -2.88 30.50
CA ASP A 868 -51.41 -3.69 30.00
C ASP A 868 -52.59 -2.82 29.54
N ARG A 869 -52.89 -1.75 30.30
CA ARG A 869 -53.95 -0.78 29.97
C ARG A 869 -53.61 0.03 28.72
N ASN A 870 -52.36 0.46 28.58
CA ASN A 870 -51.87 1.16 27.38
C ASN A 870 -51.94 0.23 26.16
N THR A 871 -51.64 -1.07 26.34
CA THR A 871 -51.80 -2.08 25.28
C THR A 871 -53.26 -2.27 24.86
N MET A 872 -54.22 -2.18 25.78
CA MET A 872 -55.65 -2.26 25.46
C MET A 872 -56.21 -1.02 24.76
N VAL A 873 -55.60 0.17 24.94
CA VAL A 873 -56.09 1.43 24.37
C VAL A 873 -55.37 1.82 23.07
N LEU A 874 -54.03 1.74 23.05
CA LEU A 874 -53.23 2.25 21.94
C LEU A 874 -53.19 1.26 20.76
N LYS A 875 -53.13 -0.04 21.04
CA LYS A 875 -53.03 -1.07 19.99
C LYS A 875 -54.26 -1.12 19.06
N PRO A 876 -55.52 -0.97 19.52
CA PRO A 876 -56.69 -0.84 18.64
C PRO A 876 -56.71 0.43 17.79
N LEU A 877 -56.01 1.49 18.20
CA LEU A 877 -55.93 2.76 17.47
C LEU A 877 -54.88 2.73 16.34
N GLY A 878 -54.05 1.68 16.29
CA GLY A 878 -52.99 1.47 15.29
C GLY A 878 -51.57 1.52 15.87
N TYR A 879 -51.41 2.04 17.09
CA TYR A 879 -50.10 2.24 17.71
C TYR A 879 -49.42 0.91 18.03
N ARG A 880 -48.12 0.86 17.74
CA ARG A 880 -47.23 -0.28 17.97
C ARG A 880 -46.28 0.03 19.12
N TRP A 881 -45.91 -0.98 19.90
CA TRP A 881 -44.94 -0.81 20.98
C TRP A 881 -43.51 -0.99 20.47
N ASN A 882 -42.68 0.04 20.59
CA ASN A 882 -41.23 -0.08 20.46
C ASN A 882 -40.65 -0.50 21.83
N GLY A 883 -40.22 -1.76 21.91
CA GLY A 883 -39.64 -2.33 23.13
C GLY A 883 -38.19 -1.97 23.40
N ASP A 884 -37.47 -1.45 22.41
CA ASP A 884 -36.05 -1.06 22.53
C ASP A 884 -35.93 0.35 23.12
N SER A 885 -36.82 1.27 22.71
CA SER A 885 -36.80 2.69 23.10
C SER A 885 -38.00 3.09 23.99
N TYR A 886 -38.79 2.12 24.47
CA TYR A 886 -39.86 2.28 25.46
C TYR A 886 -40.97 3.30 25.12
N TYR A 887 -41.33 3.43 23.84
CA TYR A 887 -42.44 4.28 23.38
C TYR A 887 -43.47 3.50 22.55
N TRP A 888 -44.71 4.01 22.50
CA TRP A 888 -45.70 3.60 21.49
C TRP A 888 -45.54 4.47 20.24
N TYR A 889 -45.77 3.95 19.04
CA TYR A 889 -45.67 4.74 17.81
C TYR A 889 -46.70 4.39 16.75
N GLN A 890 -47.05 5.38 15.93
CA GLN A 890 -47.88 5.22 14.74
C GLN A 890 -47.39 6.16 13.64
N GLU A 891 -47.38 5.66 12.40
CA GLU A 891 -47.04 6.46 11.21
C GLU A 891 -48.32 6.96 10.53
N PHE A 892 -48.28 8.19 10.01
CA PHE A 892 -49.37 8.85 9.31
C PHE A 892 -48.84 9.52 8.03
N PRO A 893 -49.56 9.48 6.90
CA PRO A 893 -49.22 10.31 5.73
C PRO A 893 -49.31 11.79 6.09
N SER A 894 -48.27 12.56 5.79
CA SER A 894 -48.11 13.95 6.24
C SER A 894 -49.28 14.85 5.83
N GLU A 895 -49.71 14.76 4.57
CA GLU A 895 -50.85 15.50 4.01
C GLU A 895 -52.18 15.25 4.73
N SER A 896 -52.29 14.11 5.42
CA SER A 896 -53.52 13.66 6.10
C SER A 896 -53.48 13.80 7.62
N PHE A 897 -52.34 14.24 8.16
CA PHE A 897 -52.13 14.35 9.59
C PHE A 897 -52.55 15.73 10.12
N ASP A 898 -53.30 15.73 11.22
CA ASP A 898 -53.60 16.93 12.00
C ASP A 898 -53.23 16.66 13.46
N LEU A 899 -52.55 17.63 14.08
CA LEU A 899 -52.12 17.60 15.47
C LEU A 899 -53.30 17.49 16.44
N SER A 900 -54.50 17.97 16.04
CA SER A 900 -55.75 17.81 16.79
C SER A 900 -56.07 16.34 17.10
N GLN A 901 -55.74 15.42 16.19
CA GLN A 901 -55.98 13.98 16.34
C GLN A 901 -55.23 13.35 17.51
N ILE A 902 -54.12 13.97 17.95
CA ILE A 902 -53.42 13.59 19.18
C ILE A 902 -54.02 14.34 20.36
N VAL A 903 -54.13 15.67 20.29
CA VAL A 903 -54.50 16.53 21.43
C VAL A 903 -55.90 16.21 21.97
N GLU A 904 -56.85 15.86 21.10
CA GLU A 904 -58.22 15.49 21.49
C GLU A 904 -58.37 14.01 21.89
N ALA A 905 -57.31 13.20 21.79
CA ALA A 905 -57.40 11.77 22.05
C ALA A 905 -57.50 11.45 23.55
N GLN A 906 -58.45 10.58 23.91
CA GLN A 906 -58.74 10.18 25.29
C GLN A 906 -57.57 9.55 26.06
N PHE A 907 -56.48 9.16 25.38
CA PHE A 907 -55.29 8.59 26.01
C PHE A 907 -54.25 9.64 26.47
N MET A 908 -54.38 10.92 26.08
CA MET A 908 -53.39 11.96 26.38
C MET A 908 -53.22 12.25 27.89
N GLU A 909 -54.21 11.92 28.71
CA GLU A 909 -54.10 12.01 30.19
C GLU A 909 -52.96 11.16 30.78
N TRP A 910 -52.46 10.16 30.04
CA TRP A 910 -51.46 9.18 30.52
C TRP A 910 -50.15 9.22 29.72
N VAL A 911 -50.01 10.18 28.81
CA VAL A 911 -48.84 10.39 27.94
C VAL A 911 -47.91 11.42 28.58
N ILE A 912 -46.65 11.04 28.77
CA ILE A 912 -45.56 11.89 29.30
C ILE A 912 -45.03 12.81 28.19
N SER A 913 -44.87 12.28 26.97
CA SER A 913 -44.59 13.08 25.78
C SER A 913 -45.23 12.47 24.53
N ALA A 914 -45.73 13.32 23.63
CA ALA A 914 -46.07 12.97 22.27
C ALA A 914 -45.11 13.73 21.34
N ASP A 915 -44.11 13.02 20.82
CA ASP A 915 -43.02 13.55 20.02
C ASP A 915 -43.23 13.13 18.55
N ILE A 916 -43.37 14.11 17.65
CA ILE A 916 -43.69 13.91 16.24
C ILE A 916 -42.43 14.06 15.42
N TYR A 917 -42.11 13.03 14.63
CA TYR A 917 -40.93 12.96 13.79
C TYR A 917 -41.29 12.88 12.31
N ASP A 918 -40.48 13.47 11.44
CA ASP A 918 -40.60 13.26 9.99
C ASP A 918 -40.04 11.89 9.54
N ASP A 919 -40.10 11.63 8.25
CA ASP A 919 -39.54 10.42 7.62
C ASP A 919 -38.00 10.40 7.61
N ASP A 920 -37.38 11.56 7.81
CA ASP A 920 -35.94 11.74 7.98
C ASP A 920 -35.49 11.70 9.47
N ASP A 921 -36.38 11.26 10.37
CA ASP A 921 -36.20 11.09 11.83
C ASP A 921 -35.87 12.39 12.60
N ARG A 922 -36.25 13.56 12.07
CA ARG A 922 -36.15 14.86 12.74
C ARG A 922 -37.38 15.13 13.58
N LEU A 923 -37.20 15.70 14.77
CA LEU A 923 -38.30 16.13 15.62
C LEU A 923 -38.99 17.37 15.03
N VAL A 924 -40.19 17.20 14.47
CA VAL A 924 -41.03 18.27 13.92
C VAL A 924 -41.77 19.00 15.03
N HIS A 925 -42.27 18.27 16.04
CA HIS A 925 -43.04 18.83 17.14
C HIS A 925 -42.94 17.98 18.41
N SER A 926 -43.08 18.57 19.60
CA SER A 926 -43.04 17.85 20.88
C SER A 926 -44.07 18.42 21.85
N LEU A 927 -45.03 17.58 22.27
CA LEU A 927 -46.02 17.87 23.29
C LEU A 927 -45.57 17.19 24.59
N LYS A 928 -45.28 17.95 25.65
CA LYS A 928 -44.91 17.40 26.97
C LYS A 928 -46.09 17.46 27.94
N GLY A 929 -46.47 16.32 28.49
CA GLY A 929 -47.63 16.16 29.37
C GLY A 929 -47.36 16.62 30.79
N ALA A 930 -47.89 17.78 31.18
CA ALA A 930 -48.02 18.19 32.59
C ALA A 930 -49.14 19.24 32.85
N ALA A 931 -50.18 19.31 32.00
CA ALA A 931 -51.43 20.02 32.26
C ALA A 931 -52.50 19.60 31.23
N PRO A 932 -53.81 19.67 31.55
CA PRO A 932 -54.84 19.52 30.53
C PRO A 932 -54.73 20.68 29.52
N LEU A 933 -54.55 20.35 28.24
CA LEU A 933 -54.55 21.32 27.14
C LEU A 933 -55.97 21.86 26.92
N THR A 934 -56.34 22.90 27.69
CA THR A 934 -57.59 23.63 27.49
C THR A 934 -57.52 24.51 26.25
N THR A 935 -57.79 23.90 25.08
CA THR A 935 -58.53 24.48 23.94
C THR A 935 -58.09 25.82 23.33
N ASN A 936 -56.90 26.36 23.64
CA ASN A 936 -56.41 27.64 23.09
C ASN A 936 -54.89 27.65 22.84
N VAL A 937 -54.39 26.78 21.96
CA VAL A 937 -53.19 27.05 21.15
C VAL A 937 -53.39 26.46 19.76
N ILE A 938 -53.92 27.28 18.84
CA ILE A 938 -53.79 27.11 17.39
C ILE A 938 -53.35 28.46 16.86
N ASP A 939 -52.04 28.60 16.63
CA ASP A 939 -51.37 29.56 15.75
C ASP A 939 -49.91 29.09 15.54
#